data_AF-Q8C4K6-F1
#
_entry.id   AF-Q8C4K6-F1
#
_cell.length_a   1.000
_cell.length_b   1.000
_cell.length_c   1.000
_cell.angle_alpha   90.00
_cell.angle_beta   90.00
_cell.angle_gamma   90.00
#
_symmetry.space_group_name_H-M   'P 1'
#
loop_
_entity.id
_entity.type
_entity.pdbx_description
1 polymer ?
#
loop_
_entity_poly.entity_id
_entity_poly.type
_entity_poly.pdbx_seq_one_letter_code
_entity_poly.pdbx_strand_id
1 'polypeptide(L)'
;MAVACAAPGSTFSKQLLFFLLVLVLFCDACQKVSLHVPSHLKAETPVGKVNLEECLKSPSLILSSDPAFRILEDGTIYTTHDLLLSSEKRGFSILLSDGQGQEQKKLEVVLSAREKKVFRKRHTKEPVHNRSKRRWAPIPCSLMENSLGPFPQHIQQIQSDAAQNYTIFYSISGPGVDKEPYNLFYIEKDTGDIYCTRSIDREQYDQFLVYGYATTADGYAPDYPLPLLFKVEDDNDNAPYFETKLTVFSVPENCRSGTSVGQVTAIDKDEPGTLHTRLKYKILQQIPDQPKHFSIHPDAGVITTTTPLLDREKCDTYKLVMEVRDMGGQPFGLFTTGTITISLEDENDNSPYFTQTSYTTEVEENRIDVEILRMVVHDQDLPNTPHSKAVYTILKGNENGNFKITTDPNTNEGVLCVVKPLNYEVSRQVTLQIGVLNEAQFTNAANAQPPTMCTTTVTVKIKDRDEGPECQPPVKVIQSKDGLPAGQELLGYKAVDPETSSGEGLRYEMVGDEDNWFEINKITGDLRTVKVLDRESKFVKNNQYNISVVATDTAGRSCTGTLVVLLEDFNDHPPQIDKEVTICQQEKDFAVLEPIDLDGPDNGPPFQFLLDNSSSKLWTLESQDGKRAILRQRHNLNYNYYSVPIQIQDRHGFSAKHVLSVRVCDCTTPTECRMAVKEERDAKPNIILGKWAILAMVLGSALLLCILFTCFCVTTTKRTVKKCFPDDVAQQNLIVSNTEGPGEEVTEANIRLPTQTANICDTSMSVGTLGGQGIKTQQSFEMVKGGHTLESHKGGVLGAAEPGRYAYTDWQTFTQPRLGEESIRGHTLIKN
;
A
#
# COMPACT_ATOMS: atom_id res chain seq x y z
N MET A 1 70.04 15.47 43.05
CA MET A 1 71.12 15.76 44.02
C MET A 1 72.08 14.58 44.02
N ALA A 2 73.39 14.80 44.28
CA ALA A 2 74.48 13.82 44.31
C ALA A 2 74.70 13.00 43.00
N VAL A 3 75.88 12.86 42.37
CA VAL A 3 77.32 12.92 42.72
C VAL A 3 77.92 11.56 43.13
N ALA A 4 79.11 11.31 42.58
CA ALA A 4 80.00 10.14 42.72
C ALA A 4 79.58 8.85 41.98
N CYS A 5 80.49 7.93 41.62
CA CYS A 5 81.82 8.02 40.98
C CYS A 5 82.43 6.60 40.89
N ALA A 6 83.48 6.45 40.06
CA ALA A 6 84.41 5.32 39.98
C ALA A 6 83.96 4.03 39.23
N ALA A 7 84.95 3.50 38.50
CA ALA A 7 85.00 2.25 37.75
C ALA A 7 86.37 1.58 38.11
N PRO A 8 86.90 0.52 37.45
CA PRO A 8 86.37 -0.28 36.34
C PRO A 8 86.51 -1.81 36.52
N GLY A 9 86.04 -2.60 35.55
CA GLY A 9 86.27 -4.06 35.50
C GLY A 9 86.04 -4.70 34.12
N SER A 10 87.07 -5.39 33.61
CA SER A 10 87.09 -6.42 32.54
C SER A 10 85.92 -6.51 31.51
N THR A 11 86.18 -5.99 30.31
CA THR A 11 86.12 -6.77 29.04
C THR A 11 85.07 -7.91 28.89
N PHE A 12 83.78 -7.62 28.84
CA PHE A 12 82.79 -8.53 28.21
C PHE A 12 81.62 -7.86 27.45
N SER A 13 81.35 -6.56 27.69
CA SER A 13 80.09 -5.93 27.22
C SER A 13 80.11 -5.28 25.81
N LYS A 14 81.26 -5.21 25.13
CA LYS A 14 81.38 -4.47 23.85
C LYS A 14 81.04 -5.24 22.56
N GLN A 15 80.85 -6.55 22.61
CA GLN A 15 80.24 -7.28 21.47
C GLN A 15 78.72 -7.38 21.57
N LEU A 16 78.16 -7.38 22.80
CA LEU A 16 76.72 -7.56 23.01
C LEU A 16 75.89 -6.36 22.49
N LEU A 17 76.38 -5.13 22.68
CA LEU A 17 75.67 -3.93 22.21
C LEU A 17 75.63 -3.78 20.67
N PHE A 18 76.58 -4.37 19.95
CA PHE A 18 76.56 -4.36 18.48
C PHE A 18 75.61 -5.43 17.92
N PHE A 19 75.49 -6.58 18.60
CA PHE A 19 74.46 -7.58 18.29
C PHE A 19 73.04 -7.08 18.61
N LEU A 20 72.85 -6.33 19.69
CA LEU A 20 71.52 -5.83 20.07
C LEU A 20 70.96 -4.78 19.10
N LEU A 21 71.81 -4.04 18.37
CA LEU A 21 71.36 -3.11 17.32
C LEU A 21 71.08 -3.80 15.97
N VAL A 22 71.61 -5.01 15.75
CA VAL A 22 71.37 -5.83 14.55
C VAL A 22 70.08 -6.65 14.67
N LEU A 23 69.61 -6.92 15.90
CA LEU A 23 68.40 -7.70 16.19
C LEU A 23 67.07 -6.92 16.11
N VAL A 24 67.08 -5.67 15.64
CA VAL A 24 65.87 -4.85 15.39
C VAL A 24 65.69 -4.54 13.88
N LEU A 25 66.49 -5.17 13.01
CA LEU A 25 66.37 -5.06 11.54
C LEU A 25 66.32 -6.44 10.84
N PHE A 26 65.77 -7.44 11.52
CA PHE A 26 65.17 -8.58 10.82
C PHE A 26 63.81 -8.13 10.24
N CYS A 27 63.86 -7.52 9.06
CA CYS A 27 62.66 -7.29 8.26
C CYS A 27 62.09 -8.64 7.81
N ASP A 28 60.85 -8.94 8.20
CA ASP A 28 60.07 -10.07 7.68
C ASP A 28 59.78 -9.88 6.18
N ALA A 29 60.76 -10.20 5.34
CA ALA A 29 60.62 -10.21 3.90
C ALA A 29 59.94 -11.51 3.46
N CYS A 30 58.67 -11.43 3.08
CA CYS A 30 57.91 -12.59 2.62
C CYS A 30 58.58 -13.31 1.44
N GLN A 31 58.48 -14.65 1.43
CA GLN A 31 59.23 -15.48 0.50
C GLN A 31 58.88 -15.17 -0.96
N LYS A 32 59.91 -14.85 -1.76
CA LYS A 32 59.78 -14.47 -3.16
C LYS A 32 59.27 -15.64 -4.01
N VAL A 33 58.07 -15.50 -4.58
CA VAL A 33 57.44 -16.54 -5.42
C VAL A 33 57.84 -16.36 -6.88
N SER A 34 58.10 -17.46 -7.59
CA SER A 34 58.39 -17.47 -9.03
C SER A 34 57.44 -18.40 -9.77
N LEU A 35 56.76 -17.88 -10.80
CA LEU A 35 55.77 -18.61 -11.60
C LEU A 35 56.25 -18.74 -13.05
N HIS A 36 56.07 -19.92 -13.65
CA HIS A 36 56.51 -20.25 -15.01
C HIS A 36 55.33 -20.30 -16.00
N VAL A 37 55.15 -19.21 -16.75
CA VAL A 37 53.92 -18.91 -17.50
C VAL A 37 54.17 -18.84 -19.02
N PRO A 38 53.11 -18.87 -19.86
CA PRO A 38 53.23 -18.58 -21.29
C PRO A 38 53.69 -17.14 -21.55
N SER A 39 54.30 -16.88 -22.70
CA SER A 39 54.74 -15.53 -23.11
C SER A 39 53.61 -14.58 -23.51
N HIS A 40 52.38 -15.10 -23.61
CA HIS A 40 51.15 -14.34 -23.84
C HIS A 40 50.09 -14.81 -22.84
N LEU A 41 49.54 -13.88 -22.06
CA LEU A 41 48.48 -14.12 -21.10
C LEU A 41 47.22 -13.40 -21.61
N LYS A 42 46.07 -14.08 -21.63
CA LYS A 42 44.80 -13.47 -22.04
C LYS A 42 44.14 -12.73 -20.88
N ALA A 43 43.32 -11.73 -21.16
CA ALA A 43 42.47 -11.05 -20.17
C ALA A 43 41.62 -12.04 -19.35
N GLU A 44 41.41 -11.73 -18.07
CA GLU A 44 40.61 -12.49 -17.09
C GLU A 44 40.96 -13.99 -16.98
N THR A 45 42.21 -14.39 -17.31
CA THR A 45 42.69 -15.77 -17.12
C THR A 45 43.55 -15.90 -15.84
N PRO A 46 43.44 -17.03 -15.11
CA PRO A 46 44.25 -17.27 -13.92
C PRO A 46 45.71 -17.55 -14.31
N VAL A 47 46.62 -16.70 -13.86
CA VAL A 47 48.07 -16.74 -14.13
C VAL A 47 48.80 -17.71 -13.19
N GLY A 48 48.25 -17.88 -11.99
CA GLY A 48 48.78 -18.75 -10.94
C GLY A 48 48.17 -18.39 -9.57
N LYS A 49 48.55 -19.13 -8.53
CA LYS A 49 48.08 -18.92 -7.16
C LYS A 49 49.27 -18.83 -6.21
N VAL A 50 49.18 -17.93 -5.22
CA VAL A 50 50.21 -17.70 -4.20
C VAL A 50 49.61 -17.86 -2.81
N ASN A 51 50.43 -18.29 -1.84
CA ASN A 51 49.99 -18.43 -0.46
C ASN A 51 50.12 -17.08 0.28
N LEU A 52 48.99 -16.46 0.64
CA LEU A 52 49.00 -15.17 1.34
C LEU A 52 49.18 -15.33 2.85
N GLU A 53 48.63 -16.39 3.45
CA GLU A 53 48.70 -16.67 4.90
C GLU A 53 50.14 -16.89 5.41
N GLU A 54 51.01 -17.40 4.54
CA GLU A 54 52.45 -17.59 4.77
C GLU A 54 53.23 -16.27 4.84
N CYS A 55 52.67 -15.17 4.30
CA CYS A 55 53.23 -13.83 4.38
C CYS A 55 52.59 -13.02 5.51
N LEU A 56 51.26 -13.03 5.62
CA LEU A 56 50.49 -12.37 6.69
C LEU A 56 49.25 -13.22 6.98
N LYS A 57 49.06 -13.63 8.24
CA LYS A 57 48.01 -14.61 8.61
C LYS A 57 46.56 -14.13 8.46
N SER A 58 46.32 -12.83 8.33
CA SER A 58 44.98 -12.25 8.18
C SER A 58 45.01 -10.93 7.40
N PRO A 59 45.27 -10.96 6.07
CA PRO A 59 45.31 -9.75 5.26
C PRO A 59 43.88 -9.26 4.98
N SER A 60 43.55 -8.04 5.40
CA SER A 60 42.22 -7.44 5.12
C SER A 60 42.21 -6.59 3.84
N LEU A 61 43.40 -6.24 3.32
CA LEU A 61 43.58 -5.45 2.12
C LEU A 61 44.73 -6.04 1.30
N ILE A 62 44.44 -6.32 0.02
CA ILE A 62 45.35 -6.98 -0.91
C ILE A 62 45.47 -6.08 -2.14
N LEU A 63 46.66 -5.54 -2.41
CA LEU A 63 46.90 -4.59 -3.50
C LEU A 63 48.06 -5.03 -4.39
N SER A 64 47.84 -5.06 -5.71
CA SER A 64 48.92 -5.26 -6.68
C SER A 64 49.69 -3.95 -6.90
N SER A 65 51.02 -4.05 -6.99
CA SER A 65 51.88 -2.95 -7.46
C SER A 65 51.93 -2.82 -8.98
N ASP A 66 51.26 -3.72 -9.72
CA ASP A 66 51.15 -3.70 -11.19
C ASP A 66 49.67 -3.88 -11.57
N PRO A 67 48.99 -2.84 -12.11
CA PRO A 67 47.55 -2.86 -12.38
C PRO A 67 47.16 -3.82 -13.53
N ALA A 68 48.13 -4.44 -14.20
CA ALA A 68 47.88 -5.54 -15.11
C ALA A 68 47.46 -6.84 -14.40
N PHE A 69 47.63 -6.94 -13.08
CA PHE A 69 47.31 -8.12 -12.28
C PHE A 69 46.34 -7.79 -11.14
N ARG A 70 45.25 -8.56 -11.06
CA ARG A 70 44.29 -8.59 -9.95
C ARG A 70 44.56 -9.82 -9.10
N ILE A 71 44.39 -9.72 -7.78
CA ILE A 71 44.55 -10.83 -6.84
C ILE A 71 43.24 -10.97 -6.06
N LEU A 72 42.79 -12.21 -5.87
CA LEU A 72 41.63 -12.53 -5.03
C LEU A 72 42.07 -12.88 -3.60
N GLU A 73 41.12 -12.86 -2.66
CA GLU A 73 41.35 -13.18 -1.24
C GLU A 73 41.94 -14.59 -1.04
N ASP A 74 41.63 -15.52 -1.94
CA ASP A 74 42.16 -16.88 -1.93
C ASP A 74 43.63 -16.99 -2.41
N GLY A 75 44.25 -15.89 -2.84
CA GLY A 75 45.60 -15.82 -3.38
C GLY A 75 45.72 -16.10 -4.89
N THR A 76 44.63 -16.26 -5.64
CA THR A 76 44.68 -16.47 -7.09
C THR A 76 44.91 -15.15 -7.84
N ILE A 77 45.83 -15.17 -8.82
CA ILE A 77 46.25 -14.01 -9.63
C ILE A 77 45.61 -14.10 -11.01
N TYR A 78 44.96 -13.03 -11.46
CA TYR A 78 44.33 -12.86 -12.77
C TYR A 78 44.94 -11.69 -13.54
N THR A 79 44.98 -11.77 -14.87
CA THR A 79 45.31 -10.66 -15.79
C THR A 79 44.10 -9.76 -16.03
N THR A 80 44.27 -8.43 -15.98
CA THR A 80 43.18 -7.47 -16.27
C THR A 80 43.01 -7.14 -17.75
N HIS A 81 43.97 -7.54 -18.60
CA HIS A 81 43.97 -7.37 -20.05
C HIS A 81 44.95 -8.34 -20.72
N ASP A 82 44.88 -8.47 -22.06
CA ASP A 82 45.83 -9.27 -22.85
C ASP A 82 47.25 -8.70 -22.69
N LEU A 83 48.19 -9.57 -22.30
CA LEU A 83 49.52 -9.17 -21.84
C LEU A 83 50.62 -10.03 -22.47
N LEU A 84 51.46 -9.40 -23.27
CA LEU A 84 52.65 -10.00 -23.87
C LEU A 84 53.88 -9.76 -22.97
N LEU A 85 54.57 -10.83 -22.57
CA LEU A 85 55.80 -10.74 -21.78
C LEU A 85 56.99 -10.46 -22.69
N SER A 86 57.36 -9.17 -22.81
CA SER A 86 58.47 -8.69 -23.63
C SER A 86 59.86 -8.96 -23.05
N SER A 87 59.95 -9.23 -21.74
CA SER A 87 61.16 -9.65 -21.02
C SER A 87 61.00 -11.10 -20.53
N GLU A 88 62.11 -11.84 -20.44
CA GLU A 88 62.13 -13.23 -19.95
C GLU A 88 61.55 -13.38 -18.54
N LYS A 89 61.57 -12.29 -17.75
CA LYS A 89 61.02 -12.17 -16.40
C LYS A 89 60.30 -10.83 -16.24
N ARG A 90 59.09 -10.83 -15.65
CA ARG A 90 58.36 -9.64 -15.19
C ARG A 90 58.05 -9.82 -13.70
N GLY A 91 58.59 -8.93 -12.87
CA GLY A 91 58.35 -8.93 -11.43
C GLY A 91 57.33 -7.86 -11.04
N PHE A 92 56.40 -8.22 -10.16
CA PHE A 92 55.55 -7.28 -9.44
C PHE A 92 55.49 -7.68 -7.96
N SER A 93 54.73 -6.95 -7.16
CA SER A 93 54.56 -7.25 -5.75
C SER A 93 53.13 -7.07 -5.29
N ILE A 94 52.74 -7.91 -4.33
CA ILE A 94 51.45 -7.85 -3.66
C ILE A 94 51.72 -7.23 -2.28
N LEU A 95 51.07 -6.11 -1.99
CA LEU A 95 51.04 -5.48 -0.69
C LEU A 95 49.87 -6.06 0.12
N LEU A 96 50.17 -6.55 1.32
CA LEU A 96 49.21 -7.06 2.28
C LEU A 96 49.23 -6.16 3.53
N SER A 97 48.07 -5.82 4.07
CA SER A 97 47.96 -5.17 5.37
C SER A 97 46.84 -5.75 6.22
N ASP A 98 47.03 -5.72 7.54
CA ASP A 98 46.01 -6.07 8.53
C ASP A 98 44.94 -4.97 8.67
N GLY A 99 43.77 -5.32 9.24
CA GLY A 99 42.59 -4.47 9.36
C GLY A 99 42.76 -3.21 10.22
N GLN A 100 43.81 -3.11 11.03
CA GLN A 100 44.17 -1.89 11.77
C GLN A 100 45.35 -1.13 11.14
N GLY A 101 45.88 -1.59 10.00
CA GLY A 101 46.94 -0.93 9.23
C GLY A 101 48.33 -0.90 9.89
N GLN A 102 48.51 -1.52 11.05
CA GLN A 102 49.77 -1.46 11.81
C GLN A 102 50.88 -2.37 11.26
N GLU A 103 50.52 -3.47 10.60
CA GLU A 103 51.46 -4.37 9.93
C GLU A 103 51.20 -4.34 8.41
N GLN A 104 52.26 -4.04 7.65
CA GLN A 104 52.27 -4.10 6.18
C GLN A 104 53.39 -5.01 5.71
N LYS A 105 53.06 -5.98 4.86
CA LYS A 105 54.03 -6.93 4.30
C LYS A 105 53.93 -7.00 2.77
N LYS A 106 55.07 -7.24 2.13
CA LYS A 106 55.25 -7.18 0.68
C LYS A 106 55.72 -8.53 0.16
N LEU A 107 54.87 -9.20 -0.61
CA LEU A 107 55.18 -10.45 -1.31
C LEU A 107 55.66 -10.15 -2.73
N GLU A 108 56.88 -10.54 -3.09
CA GLU A 108 57.37 -10.37 -4.46
C GLU A 108 57.05 -11.58 -5.34
N VAL A 109 56.42 -11.34 -6.49
CA VAL A 109 56.02 -12.36 -7.47
C VAL A 109 56.76 -12.10 -8.77
N VAL A 110 57.49 -13.11 -9.27
CA VAL A 110 58.20 -13.04 -10.55
C VAL A 110 57.59 -14.02 -11.54
N LEU A 111 56.90 -13.48 -12.54
CA LEU A 111 56.49 -14.23 -13.72
C LEU A 111 57.72 -14.43 -14.61
N SER A 112 57.85 -15.62 -15.18
CA SER A 112 58.96 -16.00 -16.06
C SER A 112 58.43 -16.81 -17.23
N ALA A 113 58.82 -16.42 -18.45
CA ALA A 113 58.32 -17.04 -19.67
C ALA A 113 59.01 -18.39 -19.92
N ARG A 114 58.22 -19.42 -20.31
CA ARG A 114 58.79 -20.73 -20.68
C ARG A 114 59.65 -20.62 -21.94
N GLU A 115 60.93 -20.99 -21.85
CA GLU A 115 61.84 -21.06 -23.01
C GLU A 115 61.33 -22.02 -24.10
N LYS A 116 61.20 -21.53 -25.34
CA LYS A 116 61.33 -22.39 -26.53
C LYS A 116 62.82 -22.53 -26.85
N LYS A 117 63.39 -23.73 -26.65
CA LYS A 117 64.82 -24.00 -26.96
C LYS A 117 65.14 -23.88 -28.46
N VAL A 118 65.56 -22.70 -28.89
CA VAL A 118 66.07 -22.46 -30.25
C VAL A 118 67.55 -22.81 -30.34
N PHE A 119 67.86 -24.01 -30.83
CA PHE A 119 69.24 -24.45 -31.08
C PHE A 119 69.89 -23.67 -32.23
N ARG A 120 70.76 -22.70 -31.91
CA ARG A 120 71.66 -22.07 -32.89
C ARG A 120 72.78 -23.04 -33.28
N LYS A 121 73.03 -23.22 -34.59
CA LYS A 121 74.20 -23.94 -35.13
C LYS A 121 75.42 -23.02 -35.19
N ARG A 122 76.61 -23.52 -34.78
CA ARG A 122 77.79 -23.64 -35.66
C ARG A 122 78.94 -24.43 -35.01
N HIS A 123 79.81 -24.94 -35.88
CA HIS A 123 80.84 -25.97 -35.69
C HIS A 123 81.79 -25.88 -34.48
N THR A 124 82.05 -27.06 -33.89
CA THR A 124 83.41 -27.52 -33.52
C THR A 124 83.64 -28.91 -34.13
N LYS A 125 84.88 -29.43 -34.07
CA LYS A 125 85.27 -30.73 -34.67
C LYS A 125 84.89 -31.93 -33.79
N GLU A 126 85.06 -33.12 -34.36
CA GLU A 126 84.70 -34.45 -33.85
C GLU A 126 85.15 -34.72 -32.40
N PRO A 127 84.35 -35.51 -31.66
CA PRO A 127 84.79 -36.88 -31.42
C PRO A 127 83.88 -37.96 -32.04
N VAL A 128 84.38 -39.20 -31.99
CA VAL A 128 83.88 -40.41 -32.67
C VAL A 128 82.38 -40.69 -32.45
N HIS A 129 81.73 -41.20 -33.50
CA HIS A 129 80.31 -41.55 -33.53
C HIS A 129 79.84 -42.49 -32.40
N ASN A 130 78.70 -42.13 -31.81
CA ASN A 130 77.65 -43.11 -31.54
C ASN A 130 76.29 -42.48 -31.95
N ARG A 131 75.55 -43.11 -32.88
CA ARG A 131 74.34 -42.51 -33.48
C ARG A 131 73.07 -43.02 -32.79
N SER A 132 72.39 -42.17 -32.03
CA SER A 132 70.96 -42.33 -31.80
C SER A 132 70.18 -41.89 -33.06
N LYS A 133 69.35 -42.78 -33.64
CA LYS A 133 68.37 -42.39 -34.69
C LYS A 133 67.51 -41.26 -34.12
N ARG A 134 67.43 -40.10 -34.79
CA ARG A 134 66.44 -39.07 -34.44
C ARG A 134 65.06 -39.63 -34.76
N ARG A 135 64.16 -39.71 -33.78
CA ARG A 135 62.75 -39.95 -34.09
C ARG A 135 62.21 -38.75 -34.87
N TRP A 136 61.77 -39.00 -36.09
CA TRP A 136 60.85 -38.12 -36.79
C TRP A 136 59.53 -38.08 -36.01
N ALA A 137 58.76 -37.00 -36.13
CA ALA A 137 57.34 -37.09 -35.82
C ALA A 137 56.72 -38.07 -36.84
N PRO A 138 55.82 -38.98 -36.44
CA PRO A 138 55.10 -39.79 -37.41
C PRO A 138 54.29 -38.87 -38.32
N ILE A 139 54.31 -39.16 -39.62
CA ILE A 139 53.49 -38.45 -40.59
C ILE A 139 52.05 -38.90 -40.32
N PRO A 140 51.13 -38.01 -39.91
CA PRO A 140 49.73 -38.39 -39.76
C PRO A 140 49.18 -38.79 -41.12
N CYS A 141 48.47 -39.91 -41.18
CA CYS A 141 47.66 -40.26 -42.34
C CYS A 141 46.23 -39.79 -42.07
N SER A 142 45.54 -39.28 -43.09
CA SER A 142 44.13 -38.92 -42.99
C SER A 142 43.23 -39.90 -43.73
N LEU A 143 42.04 -40.12 -43.17
CA LEU A 143 41.00 -40.99 -43.67
C LEU A 143 39.71 -40.19 -43.78
N MET A 144 39.23 -39.92 -44.99
CA MET A 144 37.90 -39.32 -45.15
C MET A 144 36.84 -40.29 -44.59
N GLU A 145 35.95 -39.75 -43.75
CA GLU A 145 34.83 -40.51 -43.20
C GLU A 145 33.79 -40.88 -44.26
N ASN A 146 32.79 -41.68 -43.87
CA ASN A 146 31.66 -42.09 -44.71
C ASN A 146 32.02 -42.71 -46.08
N SER A 147 33.29 -43.06 -46.29
CA SER A 147 33.83 -43.67 -47.51
C SER A 147 33.01 -44.87 -47.97
N LEU A 148 32.60 -44.84 -49.24
CA LEU A 148 31.86 -45.93 -49.90
C LEU A 148 32.78 -47.06 -50.40
N GLY A 149 34.09 -46.96 -50.17
CA GLY A 149 35.09 -47.93 -50.61
C GLY A 149 35.54 -47.74 -52.08
N PRO A 150 36.01 -48.80 -52.77
CA PRO A 150 35.93 -50.20 -52.37
C PRO A 150 36.79 -50.54 -51.15
N PHE A 151 36.26 -51.40 -50.29
CA PHE A 151 37.00 -52.00 -49.17
C PHE A 151 37.59 -53.35 -49.56
N PRO A 152 38.78 -53.73 -49.05
CA PRO A 152 39.61 -52.98 -48.11
C PRO A 152 40.33 -51.78 -48.76
N GLN A 153 40.21 -50.60 -48.15
CA GLN A 153 40.76 -49.35 -48.66
C GLN A 153 42.20 -49.17 -48.17
N HIS A 154 43.15 -48.97 -49.08
CA HIS A 154 44.56 -48.72 -48.72
C HIS A 154 44.72 -47.37 -48.00
N ILE A 155 45.56 -47.34 -46.96
CA ILE A 155 45.81 -46.19 -46.08
C ILE A 155 47.24 -45.67 -46.27
N GLN A 156 48.22 -46.52 -45.91
CA GLN A 156 49.62 -46.14 -45.79
C GLN A 156 50.47 -47.40 -45.81
N GLN A 157 51.67 -47.32 -46.39
CA GLN A 157 52.68 -48.37 -46.30
C GLN A 157 53.72 -47.99 -45.23
N ILE A 158 54.10 -48.94 -44.38
CA ILE A 158 55.24 -48.81 -43.45
C ILE A 158 56.33 -49.83 -43.81
N GLN A 159 57.60 -49.42 -43.74
CA GLN A 159 58.74 -50.30 -44.03
C GLN A 159 59.91 -50.05 -43.08
N SER A 160 60.61 -51.11 -42.70
CA SER A 160 61.81 -51.07 -41.85
C SER A 160 63.09 -51.03 -42.71
N ASP A 161 64.08 -50.22 -42.31
CA ASP A 161 65.40 -50.22 -42.97
C ASP A 161 66.19 -51.52 -42.72
N ALA A 162 65.81 -52.31 -41.70
CA ALA A 162 66.37 -53.62 -41.42
C ALA A 162 65.88 -54.75 -42.37
N ALA A 163 64.82 -54.52 -43.16
CA ALA A 163 64.29 -55.50 -44.12
C ALA A 163 65.29 -55.87 -45.24
N GLN A 164 66.35 -55.09 -45.41
CA GLN A 164 67.47 -55.40 -46.32
C GLN A 164 68.36 -56.55 -45.81
N ASN A 165 68.32 -56.85 -44.51
CA ASN A 165 69.19 -57.83 -43.86
C ASN A 165 68.43 -59.03 -43.25
N TYR A 166 67.12 -58.89 -43.02
CA TYR A 166 66.28 -59.90 -42.39
C TYR A 166 64.91 -60.00 -43.07
N THR A 167 64.32 -61.19 -43.11
CA THR A 167 62.90 -61.37 -43.43
C THR A 167 62.07 -60.85 -42.26
N ILE A 168 61.41 -59.70 -42.46
CA ILE A 168 60.58 -59.02 -41.48
C ILE A 168 59.10 -59.28 -41.81
N PHE A 169 58.34 -59.63 -40.80
CA PHE A 169 56.88 -59.58 -40.81
C PHE A 169 56.39 -58.34 -40.06
N TYR A 170 55.46 -57.62 -40.67
CA TYR A 170 54.79 -56.48 -40.08
C TYR A 170 53.53 -56.89 -39.33
N SER A 171 53.21 -56.17 -38.25
CA SER A 171 51.99 -56.32 -37.46
C SER A 171 51.58 -54.97 -36.85
N ILE A 172 50.30 -54.80 -36.53
CA ILE A 172 49.75 -53.60 -35.88
C ILE A 172 48.92 -53.98 -34.65
N SER A 173 48.85 -53.07 -33.65
CA SER A 173 48.03 -53.19 -32.43
C SER A 173 47.58 -51.80 -31.98
N GLY A 174 46.35 -51.68 -31.48
CA GLY A 174 45.72 -50.42 -31.09
C GLY A 174 44.19 -50.45 -31.15
N PRO A 175 43.50 -49.40 -30.66
CA PRO A 175 42.11 -49.13 -30.99
C PRO A 175 41.93 -49.13 -32.51
N GLY A 176 40.92 -49.83 -33.01
CA GLY A 176 40.78 -50.09 -34.45
C GLY A 176 41.35 -51.44 -34.92
N VAL A 177 42.12 -52.16 -34.10
CA VAL A 177 42.74 -53.45 -34.47
C VAL A 177 42.35 -54.55 -33.49
N ASP A 178 43.12 -54.71 -32.42
CA ASP A 178 42.99 -55.71 -31.36
C ASP A 178 42.24 -55.17 -30.14
N LYS A 179 41.68 -53.97 -30.26
CA LYS A 179 40.83 -53.27 -29.29
C LYS A 179 39.69 -52.59 -30.04
N GLU A 180 38.59 -52.31 -29.33
CA GLU A 180 37.43 -51.65 -29.90
C GLU A 180 37.78 -50.30 -30.57
N PRO A 181 37.23 -49.99 -31.76
CA PRO A 181 36.41 -50.85 -32.61
C PRO A 181 37.26 -51.94 -33.32
N TYR A 182 36.99 -53.22 -33.05
CA TYR A 182 37.82 -54.33 -33.54
C TYR A 182 37.88 -54.42 -35.08
N ASN A 183 39.03 -54.88 -35.58
CA ASN A 183 39.30 -55.21 -36.99
C ASN A 183 38.92 -54.11 -38.01
N LEU A 184 38.96 -52.83 -37.61
CA LEU A 184 38.79 -51.69 -38.51
C LEU A 184 40.02 -51.51 -39.42
N PHE A 185 41.22 -51.75 -38.90
CA PHE A 185 42.48 -51.73 -39.64
C PHE A 185 43.18 -53.09 -39.60
N TYR A 186 43.85 -53.45 -40.70
CA TYR A 186 44.83 -54.53 -40.72
C TYR A 186 46.07 -54.12 -41.51
N ILE A 187 47.16 -54.88 -41.35
CA ILE A 187 48.39 -54.73 -42.13
C ILE A 187 48.71 -56.04 -42.85
N GLU A 188 49.17 -55.95 -44.09
CA GLU A 188 49.75 -57.07 -44.80
C GLU A 188 51.16 -57.37 -44.27
N LYS A 189 51.38 -58.63 -43.90
CA LYS A 189 52.58 -59.04 -43.14
C LYS A 189 53.89 -58.86 -43.90
N ASP A 190 53.87 -59.05 -45.22
CA ASP A 190 55.09 -59.12 -46.03
C ASP A 190 55.40 -57.79 -46.74
N THR A 191 54.36 -56.99 -47.03
CA THR A 191 54.44 -55.71 -47.77
C THR A 191 54.49 -54.49 -46.85
N GLY A 192 53.89 -54.59 -45.65
CA GLY A 192 53.74 -53.47 -44.73
C GLY A 192 52.62 -52.50 -45.09
N ASP A 193 51.75 -52.86 -46.05
CA ASP A 193 50.60 -52.07 -46.48
C ASP A 193 49.44 -52.18 -45.48
N ILE A 194 48.95 -51.03 -45.02
CA ILE A 194 47.86 -50.90 -44.04
C ILE A 194 46.56 -50.56 -44.77
N TYR A 195 45.48 -51.21 -44.36
CA TYR A 195 44.15 -51.08 -44.98
C TYR A 195 43.05 -50.85 -43.95
N CYS A 196 42.02 -50.09 -44.35
CA CYS A 196 40.74 -49.97 -43.65
C CYS A 196 39.76 -51.03 -44.18
N THR A 197 39.03 -51.72 -43.30
CA THR A 197 38.10 -52.80 -43.66
C THR A 197 36.68 -52.34 -43.95
N ARG A 198 36.30 -51.14 -43.48
CA ARG A 198 34.94 -50.59 -43.52
C ARG A 198 34.97 -49.06 -43.41
N SER A 199 33.81 -48.43 -43.61
CA SER A 199 33.64 -47.00 -43.39
C SER A 199 33.80 -46.62 -41.90
N ILE A 200 34.06 -45.34 -41.66
CA ILE A 200 34.26 -44.70 -40.36
C ILE A 200 33.31 -43.50 -40.28
N ASP A 201 32.82 -43.23 -39.08
CA ASP A 201 31.98 -42.10 -38.65
C ASP A 201 32.85 -41.26 -37.70
N ARG A 202 33.04 -39.96 -37.98
CA ARG A 202 33.96 -39.08 -37.23
C ARG A 202 33.32 -38.56 -35.94
N GLU A 203 32.00 -38.43 -35.86
CA GLU A 203 31.27 -38.11 -34.62
C GLU A 203 31.48 -39.19 -33.57
N GLN A 204 31.64 -40.44 -34.02
CA GLN A 204 31.95 -41.58 -33.17
C GLN A 204 33.46 -41.71 -32.90
N TYR A 205 34.33 -41.45 -33.89
CA TYR A 205 35.79 -41.59 -33.74
C TYR A 205 36.59 -40.56 -34.56
N ASP A 206 37.20 -39.58 -33.89
CA ASP A 206 38.01 -38.50 -34.51
C ASP A 206 39.41 -38.95 -34.96
N GLN A 207 40.03 -39.89 -34.25
CA GLN A 207 41.38 -40.36 -34.53
C GLN A 207 41.68 -41.74 -33.94
N PHE A 208 42.60 -42.48 -34.56
CA PHE A 208 43.10 -43.76 -34.06
C PHE A 208 44.62 -43.73 -33.88
N LEU A 209 45.09 -44.09 -32.68
CA LEU A 209 46.50 -44.26 -32.36
C LEU A 209 46.87 -45.74 -32.38
N VAL A 210 47.42 -46.19 -33.51
CA VAL A 210 47.84 -47.57 -33.76
C VAL A 210 49.37 -47.65 -33.66
N TYR A 211 49.91 -48.79 -33.22
CA TYR A 211 51.35 -49.04 -33.18
C TYR A 211 51.72 -50.09 -34.24
N GLY A 212 52.65 -49.74 -35.12
CA GLY A 212 53.27 -50.63 -36.09
C GLY A 212 54.51 -51.31 -35.51
N TYR A 213 54.63 -52.61 -35.75
CA TYR A 213 55.71 -53.48 -35.28
C TYR A 213 56.35 -54.20 -36.46
N ALA A 214 57.68 -54.34 -36.41
CA ALA A 214 58.48 -55.12 -37.35
C ALA A 214 59.18 -56.24 -36.56
N THR A 215 58.93 -57.49 -36.91
CA THR A 215 59.45 -58.68 -36.20
C THR A 215 59.84 -59.79 -37.17
N THR A 216 60.94 -60.50 -36.91
CA THR A 216 61.37 -61.64 -37.70
C THR A 216 60.64 -62.93 -37.31
N ALA A 217 60.81 -64.01 -38.10
CA ALA A 217 60.17 -65.31 -37.87
C ALA A 217 60.45 -65.96 -36.50
N ASP A 218 61.62 -65.67 -35.93
CA ASP A 218 62.10 -66.11 -34.62
C ASP A 218 61.72 -65.17 -33.46
N GLY A 219 60.93 -64.11 -33.74
CA GLY A 219 60.40 -63.19 -32.74
C GLY A 219 61.36 -62.05 -32.34
N TYR A 220 62.49 -61.89 -33.04
CA TYR A 220 63.38 -60.75 -32.83
C TYR A 220 62.78 -59.47 -33.46
N ALA A 221 62.81 -58.37 -32.70
CA ALA A 221 62.28 -57.07 -33.12
C ALA A 221 63.45 -56.11 -33.45
N PRO A 222 63.80 -55.91 -34.74
CA PRO A 222 64.92 -55.05 -35.13
C PRO A 222 64.66 -53.55 -34.92
N ASP A 223 63.40 -53.09 -34.97
CA ASP A 223 63.01 -51.70 -34.75
C ASP A 223 62.07 -51.55 -33.54
N TYR A 224 62.03 -50.34 -32.97
CA TYR A 224 61.07 -49.97 -31.93
C TYR A 224 59.67 -49.75 -32.53
N PRO A 225 58.59 -50.00 -31.77
CA PRO A 225 57.23 -49.78 -32.25
C PRO A 225 57.00 -48.33 -32.73
N LEU A 226 56.45 -48.20 -33.93
CA LEU A 226 56.17 -46.94 -34.60
C LEU A 226 54.74 -46.50 -34.26
N PRO A 227 54.52 -45.41 -33.50
CA PRO A 227 53.18 -44.85 -33.35
C PRO A 227 52.72 -44.26 -34.68
N LEU A 228 51.55 -44.71 -35.14
CA LEU A 228 50.84 -44.24 -36.32
C LEU A 228 49.58 -43.53 -35.84
N LEU A 229 49.38 -42.30 -36.27
CA LEU A 229 48.16 -41.54 -36.01
C LEU A 229 47.36 -41.47 -37.31
N PHE A 230 46.21 -42.13 -37.31
CA PHE A 230 45.21 -42.00 -38.37
C PHE A 230 44.21 -40.94 -37.90
N LYS A 231 44.24 -39.74 -38.48
CA LYS A 231 43.18 -38.74 -38.24
C LYS A 231 42.01 -39.07 -39.17
N VAL A 232 40.79 -38.96 -38.68
CA VAL A 232 39.62 -38.98 -39.55
C VAL A 232 39.39 -37.55 -40.07
N GLU A 233 39.19 -37.41 -41.38
CA GLU A 233 38.82 -36.17 -42.04
C GLU A 233 37.29 -36.06 -42.14
N ASP A 234 36.83 -34.82 -41.97
CA ASP A 234 35.45 -34.39 -41.80
C ASP A 234 34.77 -34.17 -43.16
N ASP A 235 33.56 -34.71 -43.35
CA ASP A 235 32.64 -34.31 -44.43
C ASP A 235 31.43 -33.56 -43.83
N ASN A 236 30.61 -32.93 -44.66
CA ASN A 236 29.45 -32.15 -44.22
C ASN A 236 28.19 -33.04 -44.16
N ASP A 237 28.14 -34.01 -43.24
CA ASP A 237 27.07 -35.03 -43.20
C ASP A 237 25.99 -34.77 -42.13
N ASN A 238 26.29 -34.02 -41.06
CA ASN A 238 25.28 -33.64 -40.07
C ASN A 238 24.57 -32.34 -40.49
N ALA A 239 23.23 -32.35 -40.49
CA ALA A 239 22.47 -31.12 -40.65
C ALA A 239 22.37 -30.36 -39.31
N PRO A 240 22.63 -29.04 -39.26
CA PRO A 240 22.52 -28.25 -38.04
C PRO A 240 21.08 -28.23 -37.52
N TYR A 241 20.88 -28.34 -36.21
CA TYR A 241 19.56 -28.44 -35.59
C TYR A 241 19.38 -27.48 -34.41
N PHE A 242 18.17 -26.96 -34.24
CA PHE A 242 17.81 -26.15 -33.07
C PHE A 242 17.70 -27.04 -31.82
N GLU A 243 18.36 -26.64 -30.72
CA GLU A 243 18.36 -27.37 -29.44
C GLU A 243 16.94 -27.55 -28.88
N THR A 244 16.09 -26.53 -29.04
CA THR A 244 14.67 -26.57 -28.65
C THR A 244 13.79 -26.37 -29.88
N LYS A 245 12.79 -27.25 -30.08
CA LYS A 245 11.89 -27.22 -31.25
C LYS A 245 10.82 -26.13 -31.23
N LEU A 246 10.53 -25.57 -30.06
CA LEU A 246 9.57 -24.49 -29.85
C LEU A 246 10.19 -23.51 -28.84
N THR A 247 10.75 -22.42 -29.35
CA THR A 247 11.26 -21.33 -28.51
C THR A 247 10.20 -20.24 -28.42
N VAL A 248 9.86 -19.84 -27.19
CA VAL A 248 8.99 -18.69 -26.93
C VAL A 248 9.86 -17.58 -26.35
N PHE A 249 9.77 -16.39 -26.94
CA PHE A 249 10.32 -15.16 -26.37
C PHE A 249 9.19 -14.19 -26.08
N SER A 250 9.43 -13.29 -25.14
CA SER A 250 8.57 -12.15 -24.86
C SER A 250 9.33 -10.85 -25.11
N VAL A 251 8.59 -9.78 -25.45
CA VAL A 251 9.14 -8.44 -25.62
C VAL A 251 8.04 -7.43 -25.30
N PRO A 252 8.29 -6.36 -24.52
CA PRO A 252 7.30 -5.31 -24.32
C PRO A 252 6.91 -4.66 -25.65
N GLU A 253 5.63 -4.34 -25.79
CA GLU A 253 5.13 -3.53 -26.89
C GLU A 253 5.63 -2.08 -26.80
N ASN A 254 5.33 -1.27 -27.83
CA ASN A 254 5.80 0.11 -27.98
C ASN A 254 7.34 0.30 -27.89
N CYS A 255 8.11 -0.78 -27.79
CA CYS A 255 9.55 -0.74 -27.59
C CYS A 255 10.27 -0.20 -28.83
N ARG A 256 11.40 0.50 -28.59
CA ARG A 256 12.20 1.08 -29.68
C ARG A 256 12.64 0.03 -30.70
N SER A 257 12.72 0.42 -31.97
CA SER A 257 13.38 -0.39 -33.01
C SER A 257 14.84 -0.69 -32.62
N GLY A 258 15.31 -1.89 -32.92
CA GLY A 258 16.62 -2.40 -32.52
C GLY A 258 16.64 -3.03 -31.11
N THR A 259 15.48 -3.19 -30.45
CA THR A 259 15.39 -3.93 -29.19
C THR A 259 15.63 -5.42 -29.44
N SER A 260 16.48 -6.03 -28.62
CA SER A 260 16.79 -7.47 -28.69
C SER A 260 15.69 -8.28 -28.03
N VAL A 261 15.05 -9.16 -28.80
CA VAL A 261 13.96 -10.04 -28.35
C VAL A 261 14.51 -11.33 -27.73
N GLY A 262 15.61 -11.85 -28.26
CA GLY A 262 16.21 -13.10 -27.81
C GLY A 262 17.31 -13.57 -28.76
N GLN A 263 17.95 -14.69 -28.41
CA GLN A 263 18.97 -15.33 -29.23
C GLN A 263 18.60 -16.80 -29.42
N VAL A 264 18.69 -17.30 -30.66
CA VAL A 264 18.58 -18.74 -30.93
C VAL A 264 19.93 -19.35 -31.24
N THR A 265 20.13 -20.54 -30.72
CA THR A 265 21.30 -21.38 -30.93
C THR A 265 20.86 -22.66 -31.65
N ALA A 266 21.59 -23.00 -32.70
CA ALA A 266 21.59 -24.32 -33.28
C ALA A 266 22.93 -24.99 -33.01
N ILE A 267 22.90 -26.33 -32.95
CA ILE A 267 24.05 -27.18 -32.76
C ILE A 267 24.31 -27.91 -34.06
N ASP A 268 25.59 -28.02 -34.39
CA ASP A 268 26.13 -28.84 -35.46
C ASP A 268 27.17 -29.79 -34.85
N LYS A 269 27.47 -30.89 -35.53
CA LYS A 269 28.36 -31.95 -35.02
C LYS A 269 29.65 -32.12 -35.83
N ASP A 270 29.68 -31.61 -37.06
CA ASP A 270 30.84 -31.62 -37.95
C ASP A 270 32.06 -30.90 -37.30
N GLU A 271 33.24 -30.86 -37.95
CA GLU A 271 34.47 -30.46 -37.25
C GLU A 271 34.41 -28.98 -36.84
N PRO A 272 34.55 -28.64 -35.54
CA PRO A 272 34.27 -27.31 -35.03
C PRO A 272 35.30 -26.27 -35.52
N GLY A 273 34.82 -25.26 -36.24
CA GLY A 273 35.63 -24.18 -36.79
C GLY A 273 36.01 -24.33 -38.26
N THR A 274 35.52 -25.36 -38.95
CA THR A 274 35.62 -25.51 -40.41
C THR A 274 34.64 -24.56 -41.15
N LEU A 275 34.28 -24.89 -42.39
CA LEU A 275 33.11 -24.31 -43.05
C LEU A 275 31.83 -25.09 -42.72
N HIS A 276 31.91 -26.37 -42.38
CA HIS A 276 30.75 -27.22 -42.16
C HIS A 276 29.96 -26.68 -40.95
N THR A 277 30.60 -26.62 -39.79
CA THR A 277 30.05 -25.97 -38.58
C THR A 277 29.85 -24.44 -38.65
N ARG A 278 30.00 -23.79 -39.81
CA ARG A 278 29.78 -22.34 -39.97
C ARG A 278 28.31 -22.02 -40.26
N LEU A 279 27.53 -21.93 -39.19
CA LEU A 279 26.09 -21.68 -39.28
C LEU A 279 25.73 -20.26 -39.72
N LYS A 280 24.62 -20.13 -40.44
CA LYS A 280 23.90 -18.89 -40.71
C LYS A 280 22.42 -19.04 -40.41
N TYR A 281 21.86 -18.04 -39.72
CA TYR A 281 20.46 -17.96 -39.35
C TYR A 281 19.68 -17.00 -40.26
N LYS A 282 18.42 -17.31 -40.54
CA LYS A 282 17.53 -16.52 -41.40
C LYS A 282 16.06 -16.67 -41.00
N ILE A 283 15.29 -15.58 -41.03
CA ILE A 283 13.81 -15.64 -40.99
C ILE A 283 13.34 -16.00 -42.42
N LEU A 284 12.63 -17.11 -42.57
CA LEU A 284 11.96 -17.49 -43.83
C LEU A 284 10.59 -16.84 -43.95
N GLN A 285 9.81 -16.84 -42.85
CA GLN A 285 8.45 -16.31 -42.81
C GLN A 285 8.17 -15.66 -41.46
N GLN A 286 7.31 -14.63 -41.47
CA GLN A 286 6.68 -14.06 -40.28
C GLN A 286 5.18 -14.27 -40.45
N ILE A 287 4.45 -14.52 -39.36
CA ILE A 287 2.99 -14.56 -39.31
C ILE A 287 2.57 -13.63 -38.15
N PRO A 288 1.79 -12.56 -38.38
CA PRO A 288 1.30 -12.04 -39.67
C PRO A 288 2.42 -11.71 -40.67
N ASP A 289 2.16 -11.78 -41.98
CA ASP A 289 3.22 -11.64 -42.98
C ASP A 289 3.70 -10.20 -43.18
N GLN A 290 2.83 -9.20 -43.09
CA GLN A 290 3.16 -7.80 -43.30
C GLN A 290 2.56 -6.90 -42.22
N PRO A 291 3.26 -5.84 -41.79
CA PRO A 291 4.65 -5.51 -42.12
C PRO A 291 5.65 -6.43 -41.40
N LYS A 292 6.93 -6.43 -41.81
CA LYS A 292 7.99 -7.20 -41.12
C LYS A 292 8.49 -6.43 -39.90
N HIS A 293 8.19 -6.93 -38.70
CA HIS A 293 8.53 -6.32 -37.41
C HIS A 293 9.82 -6.86 -36.78
N PHE A 294 10.39 -7.94 -37.33
CA PHE A 294 11.57 -8.60 -36.78
C PHE A 294 12.66 -8.85 -37.83
N SER A 295 13.91 -8.81 -37.38
CA SER A 295 15.12 -9.20 -38.12
C SER A 295 15.93 -10.17 -37.26
N ILE A 296 16.88 -10.88 -37.87
CA ILE A 296 17.85 -11.73 -37.15
C ILE A 296 19.27 -11.43 -37.63
N HIS A 297 20.21 -11.35 -36.69
CA HIS A 297 21.63 -11.27 -37.02
C HIS A 297 22.10 -12.63 -37.58
N PRO A 298 22.60 -12.70 -38.83
CA PRO A 298 22.81 -13.98 -39.51
C PRO A 298 23.89 -14.86 -38.87
N ASP A 299 24.93 -14.29 -38.27
CA ASP A 299 25.97 -15.06 -37.53
C ASP A 299 25.58 -15.37 -36.07
N ALA A 300 25.12 -14.36 -35.32
CA ALA A 300 24.90 -14.48 -33.88
C ALA A 300 23.56 -15.11 -33.47
N GLY A 301 22.58 -15.25 -34.38
CA GLY A 301 21.25 -15.79 -34.05
C GLY A 301 20.37 -14.86 -33.20
N VAL A 302 20.78 -13.61 -32.97
CA VAL A 302 20.06 -12.61 -32.17
C VAL A 302 18.93 -11.98 -32.98
N ILE A 303 17.71 -12.05 -32.46
CA ILE A 303 16.49 -11.48 -33.05
C ILE A 303 16.27 -10.08 -32.51
N THR A 304 16.01 -9.12 -33.40
CA THR A 304 15.78 -7.71 -33.04
C THR A 304 14.52 -7.15 -33.69
N THR A 305 13.90 -6.18 -33.05
CA THR A 305 12.76 -5.44 -33.60
C THR A 305 13.20 -4.50 -34.73
N THR A 306 12.45 -4.42 -35.82
CA THR A 306 12.72 -3.49 -36.94
C THR A 306 11.90 -2.20 -36.83
N THR A 307 10.75 -2.25 -36.15
CA THR A 307 9.77 -1.15 -36.03
C THR A 307 9.50 -0.81 -34.58
N PRO A 308 9.28 0.46 -34.21
CA PRO A 308 8.74 0.86 -32.91
C PRO A 308 7.20 0.79 -32.85
N LEU A 309 6.60 -0.07 -33.67
CA LEU A 309 5.15 -0.21 -33.88
C LEU A 309 4.76 -1.67 -33.64
N LEU A 310 5.16 -2.18 -32.47
CA LEU A 310 4.67 -3.43 -31.88
C LEU A 310 3.60 -3.03 -30.86
N ASP A 311 2.47 -3.72 -30.89
CA ASP A 311 1.17 -3.21 -30.43
C ASP A 311 0.25 -4.42 -30.21
N ARG A 312 -0.08 -4.72 -28.94
CA ARG A 312 -0.70 -5.96 -28.49
C ARG A 312 -2.20 -5.99 -28.77
N GLU A 313 -2.85 -4.82 -28.74
CA GLU A 313 -4.26 -4.60 -29.10
C GLU A 313 -4.50 -4.97 -30.56
N LYS A 314 -3.51 -4.72 -31.43
CA LYS A 314 -3.53 -5.11 -32.85
C LYS A 314 -3.04 -6.54 -33.07
N CYS A 315 -1.99 -6.99 -32.39
CA CYS A 315 -1.40 -8.32 -32.60
C CYS A 315 -0.55 -8.81 -31.41
N ASP A 316 -1.16 -9.55 -30.48
CA ASP A 316 -0.51 -10.11 -29.29
C ASP A 316 0.66 -11.08 -29.58
N THR A 317 0.64 -11.78 -30.71
CA THR A 317 1.51 -12.93 -30.97
C THR A 317 2.01 -12.99 -32.41
N TYR A 318 3.32 -13.00 -32.57
CA TYR A 318 4.00 -13.22 -33.85
C TYR A 318 4.65 -14.61 -33.90
N LYS A 319 4.66 -15.24 -35.07
CA LYS A 319 5.35 -16.52 -35.30
C LYS A 319 6.38 -16.37 -36.41
N LEU A 320 7.63 -16.72 -36.11
CA LEU A 320 8.74 -16.71 -37.07
C LEU A 320 9.06 -18.15 -37.47
N VAL A 321 9.02 -18.44 -38.77
CA VAL A 321 9.61 -19.65 -39.34
C VAL A 321 11.05 -19.34 -39.68
N MET A 322 11.96 -20.06 -39.05
CA MET A 322 13.40 -19.85 -39.13
C MET A 322 14.05 -20.93 -39.98
N GLU A 323 15.17 -20.58 -40.60
CA GLU A 323 16.16 -21.50 -41.15
C GLU A 323 17.49 -21.30 -40.43
N VAL A 324 18.17 -22.39 -40.11
CA VAL A 324 19.61 -22.42 -39.90
C VAL A 324 20.24 -23.29 -40.97
N ARG A 325 21.35 -22.84 -41.57
CA ARG A 325 22.08 -23.51 -42.64
C ARG A 325 23.58 -23.50 -42.37
N ASP A 326 24.25 -24.60 -42.66
CA ASP A 326 25.70 -24.78 -42.54
C ASP A 326 26.48 -24.05 -43.67
N MET A 327 27.77 -24.38 -43.87
CA MET A 327 28.58 -23.94 -45.02
C MET A 327 28.66 -22.42 -45.23
N GLY A 328 28.47 -21.63 -44.16
CA GLY A 328 28.37 -20.18 -44.24
C GLY A 328 27.10 -19.66 -44.94
N GLY A 329 26.03 -20.46 -44.98
CA GLY A 329 24.75 -20.14 -45.60
C GLY A 329 24.71 -20.37 -47.11
N GLN A 330 25.61 -21.18 -47.66
CA GLN A 330 25.67 -21.44 -49.10
C GLN A 330 24.54 -22.38 -49.57
N PRO A 331 23.99 -22.25 -50.80
CA PRO A 331 22.77 -22.96 -51.20
C PRO A 331 22.85 -24.49 -51.26
N PHE A 332 24.06 -25.07 -51.28
CA PHE A 332 24.29 -26.52 -51.24
C PHE A 332 24.39 -27.07 -49.81
N GLY A 333 24.48 -26.20 -48.81
CA GLY A 333 24.59 -26.57 -47.41
C GLY A 333 23.32 -27.17 -46.82
N LEU A 334 23.44 -28.10 -45.86
CA LEU A 334 22.33 -28.69 -45.14
C LEU A 334 21.68 -27.66 -44.20
N PHE A 335 20.41 -27.87 -43.90
CA PHE A 335 19.61 -26.90 -43.16
C PHE A 335 18.46 -27.55 -42.40
N THR A 336 18.09 -26.93 -41.28
CA THR A 336 16.89 -27.26 -40.52
C THR A 336 16.02 -26.02 -40.35
N THR A 337 14.70 -26.22 -40.37
CA THR A 337 13.73 -25.18 -40.05
C THR A 337 13.18 -25.34 -38.63
N GLY A 338 12.95 -24.22 -37.95
CA GLY A 338 12.35 -24.16 -36.62
C GLY A 338 11.27 -23.08 -36.51
N THR A 339 10.41 -23.16 -35.50
CA THR A 339 9.36 -22.16 -35.26
C THR A 339 9.57 -21.48 -33.93
N ILE A 340 9.71 -20.15 -33.96
CA ILE A 340 9.79 -19.29 -32.78
C ILE A 340 8.44 -18.57 -32.64
N THR A 341 7.95 -18.46 -31.41
CA THR A 341 6.80 -17.60 -31.09
C THR A 341 7.29 -16.41 -30.27
N ILE A 342 6.85 -15.20 -30.63
CA ILE A 342 7.13 -13.97 -29.90
C ILE A 342 5.77 -13.46 -29.42
N SER A 343 5.56 -13.47 -28.11
CA SER A 343 4.41 -12.82 -27.47
C SER A 343 4.78 -11.40 -27.06
N LEU A 344 3.90 -10.43 -27.29
CA LEU A 344 4.08 -9.09 -26.75
C LEU A 344 3.71 -9.08 -25.26
N GLU A 345 4.51 -8.40 -24.45
CA GLU A 345 4.18 -8.08 -23.06
C GLU A 345 3.37 -6.78 -23.04
N ASP A 346 2.26 -6.81 -22.31
CA ASP A 346 1.28 -5.73 -22.15
C ASP A 346 1.91 -4.53 -21.41
N GLU A 347 1.88 -3.35 -22.01
CA GLU A 347 2.33 -2.08 -21.40
C GLU A 347 1.16 -1.09 -21.37
N ASN A 348 0.97 -0.38 -20.25
CA ASN A 348 -0.14 0.56 -20.08
C ASN A 348 -0.02 1.79 -21.01
N ASP A 349 -0.60 1.74 -22.20
CA ASP A 349 -0.57 2.81 -23.21
C ASP A 349 -1.96 3.36 -23.60
N ASN A 350 -3.03 2.61 -23.32
CA ASN A 350 -4.41 3.08 -23.44
C ASN A 350 -4.87 3.75 -22.14
N SER A 351 -5.91 4.60 -22.21
CA SER A 351 -6.53 5.14 -21.00
C SER A 351 -8.01 4.77 -20.92
N PRO A 352 -8.52 4.48 -19.71
CA PRO A 352 -9.88 3.99 -19.53
C PRO A 352 -10.84 5.12 -19.84
N TYR A 353 -11.74 4.89 -20.78
CA TYR A 353 -12.67 5.91 -21.27
C TYR A 353 -14.10 5.58 -20.88
N PHE A 354 -14.86 6.60 -20.49
CA PHE A 354 -16.29 6.45 -20.18
C PHE A 354 -17.08 6.13 -21.46
N THR A 355 -18.05 5.22 -21.34
CA THR A 355 -19.01 4.90 -22.41
C THR A 355 -19.91 6.08 -22.80
N GLN A 356 -20.12 7.03 -21.88
CA GLN A 356 -20.93 8.24 -22.07
C GLN A 356 -20.08 9.49 -21.76
N THR A 357 -20.30 10.58 -22.51
CA THR A 357 -19.58 11.85 -22.32
C THR A 357 -20.00 12.57 -21.05
N SER A 358 -21.27 12.47 -20.67
CA SER A 358 -21.82 12.95 -19.40
C SER A 358 -22.94 12.03 -18.92
N TYR A 359 -23.13 11.99 -17.60
CA TYR A 359 -24.18 11.21 -16.94
C TYR A 359 -25.16 12.14 -16.22
N THR A 360 -26.37 11.67 -15.97
CA THR A 360 -27.35 12.35 -15.11
C THR A 360 -28.06 11.31 -14.26
N THR A 361 -28.18 11.58 -12.96
CA THR A 361 -28.92 10.74 -12.02
C THR A 361 -29.77 11.61 -11.09
N GLU A 362 -30.67 10.97 -10.33
CA GLU A 362 -31.63 11.63 -9.46
C GLU A 362 -31.69 10.91 -8.12
N VAL A 363 -31.54 11.64 -7.01
CA VAL A 363 -31.57 11.08 -5.66
C VAL A 363 -32.53 11.89 -4.78
N GLU A 364 -33.29 11.22 -3.93
CA GLU A 364 -34.05 11.87 -2.85
C GLU A 364 -33.08 12.54 -1.86
N GLU A 365 -33.49 13.66 -1.29
CA GLU A 365 -32.75 14.28 -0.20
C GLU A 365 -32.80 13.46 1.10
N ASN A 366 -31.94 13.83 2.07
CA ASN A 366 -31.77 13.13 3.34
C ASN A 366 -31.40 11.62 3.25
N ARG A 367 -31.12 11.09 2.06
CA ARG A 367 -30.60 9.72 1.86
C ARG A 367 -29.11 9.62 2.17
N ILE A 368 -28.70 8.51 2.78
CA ILE A 368 -27.32 8.17 3.17
C ILE A 368 -27.07 6.70 2.80
N ASP A 369 -25.83 6.37 2.40
CA ASP A 369 -25.36 5.05 1.97
C ASP A 369 -26.21 4.42 0.83
N VAL A 370 -26.64 5.28 -0.10
CA VAL A 370 -27.36 4.90 -1.33
C VAL A 370 -26.45 5.03 -2.55
N GLU A 371 -26.35 3.95 -3.33
CA GLU A 371 -25.79 3.95 -4.69
C GLU A 371 -26.71 4.76 -5.63
N ILE A 372 -26.17 5.77 -6.32
CA ILE A 372 -26.93 6.65 -7.22
C ILE A 372 -26.56 6.51 -8.69
N LEU A 373 -25.38 5.96 -9.01
CA LEU A 373 -24.94 5.76 -10.39
C LEU A 373 -23.83 4.70 -10.46
N ARG A 374 -23.89 3.86 -11.50
CA ARG A 374 -22.74 3.09 -12.00
C ARG A 374 -22.29 3.65 -13.34
N MET A 375 -20.97 3.81 -13.50
CA MET A 375 -20.36 4.28 -14.74
C MET A 375 -19.47 3.17 -15.32
N VAL A 376 -19.80 2.72 -16.52
CA VAL A 376 -18.99 1.75 -17.27
C VAL A 376 -17.89 2.48 -18.02
N VAL A 377 -16.65 2.04 -17.81
CA VAL A 377 -15.49 2.42 -18.63
C VAL A 377 -15.04 1.23 -19.47
N HIS A 378 -14.34 1.53 -20.56
CA HIS A 378 -13.62 0.54 -21.34
C HIS A 378 -12.15 0.89 -21.38
N ASP A 379 -11.34 -0.16 -21.36
CA ASP A 379 -9.90 -0.11 -21.58
C ASP A 379 -9.55 -1.14 -22.68
N GLN A 380 -8.40 -1.00 -23.33
CA GLN A 380 -7.95 -1.89 -24.40
C GLN A 380 -6.76 -2.78 -23.96
N ASP A 381 -6.06 -2.37 -22.89
CA ASP A 381 -5.02 -3.12 -22.19
C ASP A 381 -5.52 -4.47 -21.65
N LEU A 382 -4.60 -5.36 -21.27
CA LEU A 382 -4.92 -6.77 -21.01
C LEU A 382 -5.88 -6.90 -19.82
N PRO A 383 -7.06 -7.55 -19.97
CA PRO A 383 -8.10 -7.52 -18.96
C PRO A 383 -7.68 -8.21 -17.65
N ASN A 384 -8.04 -7.59 -16.51
CA ASN A 384 -7.73 -7.99 -15.13
C ASN A 384 -6.29 -7.71 -14.64
N THR A 385 -5.44 -7.09 -15.46
CA THR A 385 -4.13 -6.58 -15.01
C THR A 385 -4.27 -5.25 -14.24
N PRO A 386 -3.22 -4.76 -13.56
CA PRO A 386 -3.17 -3.37 -13.07
C PRO A 386 -3.25 -2.32 -14.18
N HIS A 387 -3.04 -2.71 -15.44
CA HIS A 387 -3.19 -1.82 -16.59
C HIS A 387 -4.69 -1.61 -16.86
N SER A 388 -5.48 -2.64 -17.14
CA SER A 388 -6.93 -2.47 -17.40
C SER A 388 -7.82 -2.11 -16.18
N LYS A 389 -7.34 -2.22 -14.94
CA LYS A 389 -8.13 -1.91 -13.73
C LYS A 389 -8.29 -0.41 -13.49
N ALA A 390 -9.53 0.04 -13.31
CA ALA A 390 -9.91 1.43 -13.15
C ALA A 390 -9.86 1.92 -11.68
N VAL A 391 -9.40 3.16 -11.51
CA VAL A 391 -9.37 3.92 -10.26
C VAL A 391 -10.08 5.26 -10.48
N TYR A 392 -11.23 5.42 -9.82
CA TYR A 392 -12.08 6.60 -9.96
C TYR A 392 -11.80 7.67 -8.91
N THR A 393 -11.90 8.94 -9.32
CA THR A 393 -11.69 10.11 -8.44
C THR A 393 -12.76 11.17 -8.70
N ILE A 394 -13.26 11.82 -7.64
CA ILE A 394 -14.12 13.01 -7.77
C ILE A 394 -13.21 14.25 -7.73
N LEU A 395 -13.17 15.00 -8.81
CA LEU A 395 -12.25 16.12 -9.02
C LEU A 395 -12.83 17.48 -8.58
N LYS A 396 -14.17 17.64 -8.68
CA LYS A 396 -14.92 18.88 -8.35
C LYS A 396 -16.37 18.57 -8.00
N GLY A 397 -17.04 19.48 -7.28
CA GLY A 397 -18.47 19.42 -6.95
C GLY A 397 -18.79 18.63 -5.67
N ASN A 398 -17.78 18.29 -4.89
CA ASN A 398 -17.91 17.49 -3.67
C ASN A 398 -17.18 18.14 -2.48
N GLU A 399 -17.18 19.48 -2.44
CA GLU A 399 -16.43 20.29 -1.48
C GLU A 399 -16.87 20.03 -0.03
N ASN A 400 -18.15 19.70 0.15
CA ASN A 400 -18.74 19.31 1.45
C ASN A 400 -18.54 17.82 1.80
N GLY A 401 -18.06 16.99 0.85
CA GLY A 401 -17.90 15.54 1.03
C GLY A 401 -19.22 14.77 1.16
N ASN A 402 -20.23 15.14 0.37
CA ASN A 402 -21.53 14.44 0.29
C ASN A 402 -21.45 13.12 -0.50
N PHE A 403 -20.53 13.03 -1.45
CA PHE A 403 -20.43 11.90 -2.38
C PHE A 403 -19.14 11.10 -2.13
N LYS A 404 -19.19 9.81 -2.44
CA LYS A 404 -18.04 8.90 -2.47
C LYS A 404 -18.12 8.07 -3.74
N ILE A 405 -16.97 7.79 -4.36
CA ILE A 405 -16.86 6.87 -5.48
C ILE A 405 -15.92 5.71 -5.14
N THR A 406 -16.22 4.51 -5.64
CA THR A 406 -15.42 3.29 -5.49
C THR A 406 -15.51 2.44 -6.75
N THR A 407 -14.41 1.79 -7.14
CA THR A 407 -14.43 0.76 -8.19
C THR A 407 -15.09 -0.52 -7.68
N ASP A 408 -16.01 -1.11 -8.44
CA ASP A 408 -16.44 -2.50 -8.23
C ASP A 408 -15.36 -3.45 -8.78
N PRO A 409 -14.69 -4.27 -7.94
CA PRO A 409 -13.55 -5.08 -8.35
C PRO A 409 -13.91 -6.24 -9.30
N ASN A 410 -15.21 -6.51 -9.53
CA ASN A 410 -15.68 -7.58 -10.39
C ASN A 410 -16.06 -7.10 -11.80
N THR A 411 -16.57 -5.86 -11.90
CA THR A 411 -17.06 -5.27 -13.16
C THR A 411 -16.21 -4.10 -13.66
N ASN A 412 -15.24 -3.64 -12.86
CA ASN A 412 -14.43 -2.45 -13.10
C ASN A 412 -15.24 -1.13 -13.13
N GLU A 413 -16.50 -1.15 -12.69
CA GLU A 413 -17.43 0.00 -12.76
C GLU A 413 -17.18 1.04 -11.66
N GLY A 414 -17.40 2.30 -11.99
CA GLY A 414 -17.38 3.41 -11.03
C GLY A 414 -18.71 3.53 -10.30
N VAL A 415 -18.76 3.04 -9.06
CA VAL A 415 -19.94 3.08 -8.19
C VAL A 415 -19.94 4.38 -7.38
N LEU A 416 -20.90 5.26 -7.65
CA LEU A 416 -21.06 6.55 -6.98
C LEU A 416 -22.19 6.47 -5.94
N CYS A 417 -21.89 6.85 -4.70
CA CYS A 417 -22.82 6.80 -3.57
C CYS A 417 -22.90 8.15 -2.82
N VAL A 418 -24.03 8.38 -2.15
CA VAL A 418 -24.20 9.49 -1.20
C VAL A 418 -23.83 9.02 0.21
N VAL A 419 -22.90 9.73 0.87
CA VAL A 419 -22.36 9.41 2.22
C VAL A 419 -22.60 10.50 3.27
N LYS A 420 -23.13 11.66 2.86
CA LYS A 420 -23.76 12.65 3.76
C LYS A 420 -25.04 13.15 3.12
N PRO A 421 -26.12 13.40 3.88
CA PRO A 421 -27.40 13.81 3.33
C PRO A 421 -27.26 15.10 2.52
N LEU A 422 -27.99 15.14 1.41
CA LEU A 422 -28.24 16.34 0.62
C LEU A 422 -29.54 16.98 1.12
N ASN A 423 -29.71 18.28 0.91
CA ASN A 423 -30.95 19.03 1.14
C ASN A 423 -31.27 19.85 -0.14
N TYR A 424 -32.55 19.90 -0.50
CA TYR A 424 -33.07 20.43 -1.75
C TYR A 424 -33.22 21.95 -1.75
N GLU A 425 -33.60 22.54 -0.61
CA GLU A 425 -33.80 23.98 -0.40
C GLU A 425 -32.49 24.75 -0.61
N VAL A 426 -31.40 24.19 -0.07
CA VAL A 426 -30.03 24.68 -0.24
C VAL A 426 -29.51 24.39 -1.66
N SER A 427 -29.80 23.21 -2.22
CA SER A 427 -29.29 22.82 -3.54
C SER A 427 -30.18 21.82 -4.28
N ARG A 428 -30.72 22.23 -5.43
CA ARG A 428 -31.59 21.36 -6.27
C ARG A 428 -30.83 20.45 -7.24
N GLN A 429 -29.56 20.74 -7.49
CA GLN A 429 -28.66 19.94 -8.32
C GLN A 429 -27.20 20.15 -7.93
N VAL A 430 -26.38 19.12 -8.10
CA VAL A 430 -24.92 19.16 -7.95
C VAL A 430 -24.28 18.61 -9.22
N THR A 431 -23.26 19.29 -9.74
CA THR A 431 -22.50 18.84 -10.92
C THR A 431 -21.11 18.40 -10.50
N LEU A 432 -20.88 17.09 -10.51
CA LEU A 432 -19.57 16.49 -10.24
C LEU A 432 -18.72 16.45 -11.51
N GLN A 433 -17.42 16.69 -11.39
CA GLN A 433 -16.45 16.25 -12.39
C GLN A 433 -15.74 15.01 -11.86
N ILE A 434 -15.81 13.90 -12.59
CA ILE A 434 -15.25 12.61 -12.20
C ILE A 434 -14.16 12.21 -13.19
N GLY A 435 -12.99 11.85 -12.68
CA GLY A 435 -11.86 11.35 -13.45
C GLY A 435 -11.64 9.85 -13.23
N VAL A 436 -11.13 9.17 -14.25
CA VAL A 436 -10.69 7.77 -14.15
C VAL A 436 -9.25 7.63 -14.64
N LEU A 437 -8.50 6.79 -13.95
CA LEU A 437 -7.13 6.35 -14.23
C LEU A 437 -7.04 4.83 -14.03
N ASN A 438 -5.87 4.27 -14.27
CA ASN A 438 -5.56 2.86 -14.06
C ASN A 438 -4.95 2.63 -12.66
N GLU A 439 -4.84 1.37 -12.22
CA GLU A 439 -4.07 1.01 -11.01
C GLU A 439 -2.56 1.21 -11.25
N ALA A 440 -2.10 0.96 -12.48
CA ALA A 440 -0.73 1.22 -12.94
C ALA A 440 -0.54 2.66 -13.44
N GLN A 441 0.74 3.06 -13.54
CA GLN A 441 1.12 4.31 -14.21
C GLN A 441 1.15 4.10 -15.72
N PHE A 442 0.78 5.14 -16.47
CA PHE A 442 0.89 5.18 -17.92
C PHE A 442 2.35 5.14 -18.39
N THR A 443 2.60 4.35 -19.42
CA THR A 443 3.84 4.36 -20.17
C THR A 443 3.82 5.45 -21.24
N ASN A 444 4.98 6.06 -21.50
CA ASN A 444 5.11 7.02 -22.59
C ASN A 444 5.63 6.29 -23.83
N ALA A 445 4.72 5.68 -24.60
CA ALA A 445 5.03 5.20 -25.95
C ALA A 445 5.70 6.33 -26.74
N ALA A 446 6.89 6.07 -27.30
CA ALA A 446 7.83 7.12 -27.71
C ALA A 446 7.36 8.04 -28.87
N ASN A 447 6.21 7.73 -29.48
CA ASN A 447 5.58 8.48 -30.57
C ASN A 447 4.14 8.93 -30.24
N ALA A 448 3.61 8.66 -29.05
CA ALA A 448 2.26 9.02 -28.63
C ALA A 448 2.23 10.33 -27.82
N GLN A 449 1.05 10.91 -27.65
CA GLN A 449 0.83 11.82 -26.51
C GLN A 449 0.69 10.96 -25.24
N PRO A 450 1.16 11.43 -24.07
CA PRO A 450 0.89 10.74 -22.81
C PRO A 450 -0.62 10.55 -22.65
N PRO A 451 -1.13 9.32 -22.48
CA PRO A 451 -2.54 9.10 -22.22
C PRO A 451 -2.97 9.92 -20.99
N THR A 452 -4.13 10.57 -21.09
CA THR A 452 -4.60 11.53 -20.09
C THR A 452 -5.78 10.97 -19.34
N MET A 453 -5.93 11.36 -18.07
CA MET A 453 -7.09 11.04 -17.24
C MET A 453 -8.38 11.38 -18.01
N CYS A 454 -9.16 10.37 -18.38
CA CYS A 454 -10.48 10.61 -18.96
C CYS A 454 -11.37 11.22 -17.86
N THR A 455 -12.13 12.26 -18.19
CA THR A 455 -13.07 12.87 -17.23
C THR A 455 -14.45 13.04 -17.84
N THR A 456 -15.47 12.78 -17.02
CA THR A 456 -16.89 12.97 -17.35
C THR A 456 -17.53 13.93 -16.36
N THR A 457 -18.67 14.52 -16.74
CA THR A 457 -19.52 15.30 -15.84
C THR A 457 -20.74 14.48 -15.42
N VAL A 458 -21.05 14.49 -14.13
CA VAL A 458 -22.24 13.82 -13.58
C VAL A 458 -23.11 14.86 -12.91
N THR A 459 -24.29 15.10 -13.48
CA THR A 459 -25.32 15.95 -12.86
C THR A 459 -26.21 15.11 -11.96
N VAL A 460 -26.09 15.30 -10.66
CA VAL A 460 -27.00 14.73 -9.66
C VAL A 460 -28.12 15.73 -9.42
N LYS A 461 -29.34 15.40 -9.81
CA LYS A 461 -30.53 16.17 -9.39
C LYS A 461 -30.98 15.68 -8.02
N ILE A 462 -31.36 16.61 -7.15
CA ILE A 462 -31.92 16.28 -5.85
C ILE A 462 -33.45 16.36 -5.96
N LYS A 463 -34.14 15.38 -5.38
CA LYS A 463 -35.59 15.33 -5.28
C LYS A 463 -36.03 15.77 -3.89
N ASP A 464 -36.68 16.93 -3.90
CA ASP A 464 -37.69 17.42 -2.96
C ASP A 464 -38.46 16.28 -2.29
N ARG A 465 -38.51 16.29 -0.95
CA ARG A 465 -39.21 15.29 -0.16
C ARG A 465 -39.77 15.85 1.17
N ASP A 466 -40.50 16.97 1.08
CA ASP A 466 -41.58 17.38 2.02
C ASP A 466 -41.32 16.94 3.48
N GLU A 467 -40.44 17.68 4.13
CA GLU A 467 -39.91 17.47 5.47
C GLU A 467 -40.95 17.83 6.57
N GLY A 468 -40.54 17.78 7.83
CA GLY A 468 -41.30 18.42 8.91
C GLY A 468 -40.92 19.90 9.07
N PRO A 469 -41.64 20.67 9.90
CA PRO A 469 -41.21 22.02 10.23
C PRO A 469 -39.84 21.98 10.91
N GLU A 470 -38.97 22.94 10.61
CA GLU A 470 -37.65 23.07 11.20
C GLU A 470 -37.63 24.04 12.39
N CYS A 471 -36.98 23.60 13.47
CA CYS A 471 -36.78 24.34 14.71
C CYS A 471 -35.31 24.83 14.82
N GLN A 472 -34.91 25.78 13.97
CA GLN A 472 -33.62 26.47 14.09
C GLN A 472 -33.77 27.90 14.67
N PRO A 473 -32.96 28.30 15.66
CA PRO A 473 -32.02 27.48 16.44
C PRO A 473 -32.77 26.57 17.45
N PRO A 474 -32.23 25.38 17.79
CA PRO A 474 -32.89 24.44 18.69
C PRO A 474 -33.06 24.97 20.13
N VAL A 475 -32.27 25.98 20.51
CA VAL A 475 -32.46 26.77 21.72
C VAL A 475 -32.56 28.25 21.33
N LYS A 476 -33.68 28.88 21.69
CA LYS A 476 -33.88 30.33 21.61
C LYS A 476 -33.83 30.91 23.02
N VAL A 477 -33.23 32.09 23.18
CA VAL A 477 -33.19 32.81 24.47
C VAL A 477 -33.96 34.11 24.34
N ILE A 478 -34.77 34.44 25.34
CA ILE A 478 -35.40 35.75 25.52
C ILE A 478 -35.11 36.28 26.91
N GLN A 479 -35.05 37.61 27.04
CA GLN A 479 -34.90 38.28 28.32
C GLN A 479 -36.26 38.85 28.76
N SER A 480 -36.60 38.65 30.02
CA SER A 480 -37.74 39.29 30.68
C SER A 480 -37.28 39.85 32.02
N LYS A 481 -38.02 40.80 32.57
CA LYS A 481 -37.83 41.23 33.95
C LYS A 481 -38.58 40.31 34.89
N ASP A 482 -38.04 40.17 36.09
CA ASP A 482 -38.81 39.77 37.26
C ASP A 482 -40.00 40.73 37.51
N GLY A 483 -41.02 40.25 38.22
CA GLY A 483 -42.23 41.01 38.56
C GLY A 483 -43.14 41.34 37.36
N LEU A 484 -42.84 40.81 36.16
CA LEU A 484 -43.66 41.06 34.97
C LEU A 484 -45.07 40.49 35.18
N PRO A 485 -46.14 41.32 35.10
CA PRO A 485 -47.49 40.90 35.48
C PRO A 485 -48.11 39.89 34.50
N ALA A 486 -49.13 39.18 34.96
CA ALA A 486 -49.96 38.32 34.13
C ALA A 486 -50.69 39.10 33.02
N GLY A 487 -50.88 38.45 31.87
CA GLY A 487 -51.59 38.96 30.70
C GLY A 487 -50.73 39.72 29.68
N GLN A 488 -49.41 39.81 29.87
CA GLN A 488 -48.46 40.45 28.94
C GLN A 488 -48.08 39.49 27.81
N GLU A 489 -47.82 40.02 26.61
CA GLU A 489 -47.37 39.23 25.45
C GLU A 489 -45.84 39.30 25.29
N LEU A 490 -45.23 38.17 24.91
CA LEU A 490 -43.79 37.98 24.76
C LEU A 490 -43.47 37.21 23.46
N LEU A 491 -42.33 37.52 22.83
CA LEU A 491 -41.88 36.86 21.61
C LEU A 491 -41.51 35.40 21.87
N GLY A 492 -42.38 34.48 21.44
CA GLY A 492 -42.23 33.05 21.69
C GLY A 492 -41.31 32.33 20.68
N TYR A 493 -41.46 31.02 20.56
CA TYR A 493 -40.68 30.21 19.63
C TYR A 493 -41.34 30.21 18.24
N LYS A 494 -40.55 30.30 17.17
CA LYS A 494 -41.05 30.29 15.78
C LYS A 494 -40.23 29.29 14.98
N ALA A 495 -40.93 28.33 14.40
CA ALA A 495 -40.39 27.35 13.46
C ALA A 495 -40.71 27.81 12.03
N VAL A 496 -40.04 27.20 11.05
CA VAL A 496 -40.31 27.40 9.63
C VAL A 496 -40.48 26.06 8.92
N ASP A 497 -41.49 25.96 8.07
CA ASP A 497 -41.66 24.92 7.05
C ASP A 497 -40.57 25.15 5.98
N PRO A 498 -39.62 24.21 5.75
CA PRO A 498 -38.49 24.42 4.84
C PRO A 498 -38.93 24.75 3.40
N GLU A 499 -39.91 24.01 2.89
CA GLU A 499 -40.40 24.00 1.51
C GLU A 499 -40.99 25.37 1.12
N THR A 500 -41.76 25.97 2.03
CA THR A 500 -42.33 27.31 1.87
C THR A 500 -41.45 28.42 2.44
N SER A 501 -40.43 28.06 3.24
CA SER A 501 -39.63 28.98 4.08
C SER A 501 -40.51 29.90 4.96
N SER A 502 -41.64 29.38 5.45
CA SER A 502 -42.69 30.14 6.12
C SER A 502 -43.10 29.54 7.47
N GLY A 503 -43.71 30.35 8.34
CA GLY A 503 -44.37 29.87 9.56
C GLY A 503 -45.88 29.63 9.39
N GLU A 504 -46.43 29.85 8.19
CA GLU A 504 -47.87 29.70 7.93
C GLU A 504 -48.31 28.22 7.92
N GLY A 505 -49.54 27.95 8.36
CA GLY A 505 -50.08 26.60 8.47
C GLY A 505 -49.60 25.80 9.69
N LEU A 506 -48.46 26.14 10.28
CA LEU A 506 -47.94 25.52 11.49
C LEU A 506 -48.83 25.76 12.72
N ARG A 507 -48.77 24.81 13.67
CA ARG A 507 -49.48 24.85 14.95
C ARG A 507 -48.52 24.67 16.11
N TYR A 508 -48.63 25.54 17.10
CA TYR A 508 -47.74 25.58 18.26
C TYR A 508 -48.42 25.03 19.51
N GLU A 509 -47.70 24.19 20.25
CA GLU A 509 -48.10 23.63 21.54
C GLU A 509 -46.93 23.68 22.53
N MET A 510 -47.21 23.85 23.81
CA MET A 510 -46.20 23.93 24.87
C MET A 510 -46.30 22.67 25.73
N VAL A 511 -45.19 21.94 25.85
CA VAL A 511 -45.13 20.59 26.42
C VAL A 511 -44.36 20.56 27.74
N GLY A 512 -43.45 21.51 27.93
CA GLY A 512 -42.77 21.73 29.21
C GLY A 512 -42.98 23.16 29.70
N ASP A 513 -43.68 23.31 30.83
CA ASP A 513 -43.81 24.53 31.65
C ASP A 513 -44.14 24.07 33.09
N GLU A 514 -43.14 24.04 33.97
CA GLU A 514 -43.22 23.39 35.30
C GLU A 514 -44.26 24.03 36.22
N ASP A 515 -44.38 25.36 36.20
CA ASP A 515 -45.30 26.13 37.03
C ASP A 515 -46.42 26.82 36.24
N ASN A 516 -46.58 26.51 34.94
CA ASN A 516 -47.65 27.03 34.08
C ASN A 516 -47.67 28.56 34.06
N TRP A 517 -46.51 29.15 33.76
CA TRP A 517 -46.32 30.60 33.70
C TRP A 517 -46.78 31.21 32.40
N PHE A 518 -46.85 30.44 31.32
CA PHE A 518 -47.13 30.93 29.99
C PHE A 518 -48.30 30.21 29.32
N GLU A 519 -48.96 30.91 28.39
CA GLU A 519 -49.90 30.38 27.41
C GLU A 519 -49.29 30.66 26.02
N ILE A 520 -49.29 29.68 25.11
CA ILE A 520 -48.76 29.85 23.75
C ILE A 520 -49.89 30.07 22.73
N ASN A 521 -49.73 31.06 21.87
CA ASN A 521 -50.61 31.28 20.74
C ASN A 521 -50.41 30.16 19.71
N LYS A 522 -51.42 29.29 19.59
CA LYS A 522 -51.36 28.09 18.74
C LYS A 522 -51.16 28.36 17.25
N ILE A 523 -51.26 29.61 16.78
CA ILE A 523 -51.04 30.01 15.38
C ILE A 523 -49.73 30.77 15.21
N THR A 524 -49.39 31.72 16.09
CA THR A 524 -48.22 32.61 15.88
C THR A 524 -46.94 32.18 16.60
N GLY A 525 -47.05 31.21 17.52
CA GLY A 525 -45.94 30.75 18.38
C GLY A 525 -45.55 31.74 19.49
N ASP A 526 -46.21 32.90 19.58
CA ASP A 526 -45.94 33.90 20.61
C ASP A 526 -46.51 33.50 21.98
N LEU A 527 -45.90 33.99 23.06
CA LEU A 527 -46.26 33.66 24.44
C LEU A 527 -47.09 34.77 25.09
N ARG A 528 -47.82 34.38 26.13
CA ARG A 528 -48.56 35.28 27.00
C ARG A 528 -48.38 34.85 28.47
N THR A 529 -48.11 35.78 29.38
CA THR A 529 -47.98 35.45 30.80
C THR A 529 -49.33 35.09 31.43
N VAL A 530 -49.38 34.01 32.19
CA VAL A 530 -50.56 33.54 32.95
C VAL A 530 -50.41 33.88 34.43
N LYS A 531 -49.18 33.85 34.95
CA LYS A 531 -48.81 34.32 36.29
C LYS A 531 -47.96 35.58 36.21
N VAL A 532 -47.66 36.16 37.37
CA VAL A 532 -46.52 37.09 37.51
C VAL A 532 -45.25 36.25 37.43
N LEU A 533 -44.22 36.75 36.74
CA LEU A 533 -42.90 36.10 36.72
C LEU A 533 -42.13 36.42 38.01
N ASP A 534 -41.44 35.42 38.57
CA ASP A 534 -40.88 35.38 39.93
C ASP A 534 -39.51 34.67 39.87
N ARG A 535 -38.40 35.42 39.89
CA ARG A 535 -37.04 34.88 39.71
C ARG A 535 -36.62 33.97 40.88
N GLU A 536 -37.18 34.21 42.05
CA GLU A 536 -36.92 33.54 43.33
C GLU A 536 -37.70 32.19 43.43
N SER A 537 -38.61 31.94 42.48
CA SER A 537 -39.33 30.69 42.32
C SER A 537 -38.41 29.48 42.19
N LYS A 538 -38.80 28.41 42.88
CA LYS A 538 -38.06 27.14 43.00
C LYS A 538 -37.82 26.40 41.68
N PHE A 539 -38.51 26.81 40.62
CA PHE A 539 -38.38 26.26 39.27
C PHE A 539 -37.33 26.99 38.43
N VAL A 540 -37.01 28.25 38.77
CA VAL A 540 -35.94 29.03 38.15
C VAL A 540 -34.58 28.50 38.62
N LYS A 541 -33.65 28.30 37.69
CA LYS A 541 -32.30 27.81 37.97
C LYS A 541 -31.31 28.67 37.21
N ASN A 542 -30.31 29.25 37.89
CA ASN A 542 -29.33 30.16 37.29
C ASN A 542 -29.99 31.36 36.56
N ASN A 543 -31.05 31.93 37.15
CA ASN A 543 -31.93 32.96 36.57
C ASN A 543 -32.65 32.55 35.26
N GLN A 544 -32.67 31.26 34.91
CA GLN A 544 -33.30 30.74 33.70
C GLN A 544 -34.56 29.93 34.03
N TYR A 545 -35.60 30.15 33.24
CA TYR A 545 -36.82 29.34 33.21
C TYR A 545 -36.95 28.73 31.80
N ASN A 546 -36.96 27.40 31.71
CA ASN A 546 -36.92 26.67 30.45
C ASN A 546 -38.31 26.16 30.09
N ILE A 547 -38.77 26.46 28.88
CA ILE A 547 -40.02 25.97 28.32
C ILE A 547 -39.78 25.24 26.99
N SER A 548 -40.50 24.16 26.76
CA SER A 548 -40.38 23.33 25.56
C SER A 548 -41.61 23.51 24.66
N VAL A 549 -41.37 24.02 23.45
CA VAL A 549 -42.40 24.29 22.44
C VAL A 549 -42.28 23.28 21.31
N VAL A 550 -43.40 22.69 20.91
CA VAL A 550 -43.53 21.84 19.73
C VAL A 550 -44.27 22.61 18.64
N ALA A 551 -43.68 22.67 17.45
CA ALA A 551 -44.35 23.13 16.24
C ALA A 551 -44.73 21.91 15.39
N THR A 552 -45.99 21.84 14.94
CA THR A 552 -46.53 20.74 14.12
C THR A 552 -47.12 21.30 12.83
N ASP A 553 -46.90 20.63 11.70
CA ASP A 553 -47.46 21.02 10.41
C ASP A 553 -48.90 20.50 10.19
N THR A 554 -49.37 20.55 8.93
CA THR A 554 -50.69 20.03 8.54
C THR A 554 -50.72 18.52 8.27
N ALA A 555 -49.56 17.87 8.10
CA ALA A 555 -49.41 16.43 7.89
C ALA A 555 -49.27 15.64 9.21
N GLY A 556 -48.92 16.32 10.31
CA GLY A 556 -48.65 15.72 11.63
C GLY A 556 -47.16 15.48 11.92
N ARG A 557 -46.26 16.08 11.13
CA ARG A 557 -44.81 16.10 11.42
C ARG A 557 -44.52 17.29 12.35
N SER A 558 -43.54 17.15 13.23
CA SER A 558 -43.28 18.15 14.27
C SER A 558 -41.81 18.28 14.66
N CYS A 559 -41.40 19.48 15.06
CA CYS A 559 -40.11 19.76 15.70
C CYS A 559 -40.30 20.35 17.09
N THR A 560 -39.25 20.23 17.93
CA THR A 560 -39.23 20.74 19.30
C THR A 560 -38.14 21.80 19.45
N GLY A 561 -38.53 23.01 19.82
CA GLY A 561 -37.63 24.09 20.21
C GLY A 561 -37.62 24.29 21.72
N THR A 562 -36.46 24.51 22.31
CA THR A 562 -36.36 25.00 23.70
C THR A 562 -36.33 26.52 23.69
N LEU A 563 -37.14 27.14 24.52
CA LEU A 563 -37.12 28.58 24.75
C LEU A 563 -36.73 28.86 26.21
N VAL A 564 -35.63 29.56 26.38
CA VAL A 564 -35.06 29.93 27.68
C VAL A 564 -35.46 31.37 27.99
N VAL A 565 -36.25 31.55 29.04
CA VAL A 565 -36.57 32.87 29.59
C VAL A 565 -35.52 33.20 30.65
N LEU A 566 -34.62 34.12 30.33
CA LEU A 566 -33.67 34.68 31.29
C LEU A 566 -34.37 35.82 32.04
N LEU A 567 -34.46 35.71 33.37
CA LEU A 567 -35.06 36.72 34.23
C LEU A 567 -34.00 37.70 34.74
N GLU A 568 -34.21 38.99 34.46
CA GLU A 568 -33.48 40.09 35.09
C GLU A 568 -33.97 40.30 36.52
N ASP A 569 -33.03 40.28 37.45
CA ASP A 569 -33.19 40.49 38.89
C ASP A 569 -33.82 41.85 39.22
N PHE A 570 -34.79 41.86 40.13
CA PHE A 570 -35.44 43.05 40.67
C PHE A 570 -35.40 43.01 42.20
N ASN A 571 -35.61 44.14 42.86
CA ASN A 571 -35.59 44.24 44.31
C ASN A 571 -37.01 44.12 44.88
N ASP A 572 -37.41 42.92 45.29
CA ASP A 572 -38.74 42.65 45.84
C ASP A 572 -38.73 41.84 47.16
N HIS A 573 -37.62 41.19 47.52
CA HIS A 573 -37.44 40.57 48.82
C HIS A 573 -36.56 41.42 49.76
N PRO A 574 -36.94 41.59 51.04
CA PRO A 574 -36.09 42.24 52.02
C PRO A 574 -35.22 41.20 52.77
N PRO A 575 -34.03 41.57 53.28
CA PRO A 575 -33.10 40.65 53.91
C PRO A 575 -33.72 39.79 55.02
N GLN A 576 -33.65 38.48 54.88
CA GLN A 576 -34.20 37.50 55.82
C GLN A 576 -33.12 36.96 56.77
N ILE A 577 -33.51 36.49 57.94
CA ILE A 577 -32.59 35.89 58.91
C ILE A 577 -33.29 34.85 59.78
N ASP A 578 -32.55 33.84 60.24
CA ASP A 578 -33.01 32.95 61.31
C ASP A 578 -33.27 33.77 62.59
N LYS A 579 -34.33 33.40 63.30
CA LYS A 579 -34.83 34.08 64.49
C LYS A 579 -34.41 33.39 65.78
N GLU A 580 -33.90 32.15 65.73
CA GLU A 580 -33.37 31.46 66.90
C GLU A 580 -31.86 31.65 67.04
N VAL A 581 -31.42 32.39 68.06
CA VAL A 581 -30.02 32.78 68.24
C VAL A 581 -29.51 32.25 69.58
N THR A 582 -28.32 31.65 69.58
CA THR A 582 -27.74 30.98 70.76
C THR A 582 -26.42 31.63 71.17
N ILE A 583 -26.27 32.00 72.44
CA ILE A 583 -25.01 32.50 73.01
C ILE A 583 -24.57 31.60 74.16
N CYS A 584 -23.36 31.06 74.05
CA CYS A 584 -22.74 30.17 75.05
C CYS A 584 -21.71 30.94 75.88
N GLN A 585 -22.10 31.28 77.10
CA GLN A 585 -21.41 32.25 77.97
C GLN A 585 -19.96 31.86 78.33
N GLN A 586 -19.61 30.57 78.26
CA GLN A 586 -18.27 30.07 78.57
C GLN A 586 -17.28 30.24 77.41
N GLU A 587 -17.77 30.46 76.18
CA GLU A 587 -16.93 30.50 74.98
C GLU A 587 -16.93 31.88 74.30
N LYS A 588 -18.11 32.52 74.14
CA LYS A 588 -18.25 33.83 73.45
C LYS A 588 -19.37 34.67 74.06
N ASP A 589 -19.16 35.98 74.16
CA ASP A 589 -20.15 36.96 74.64
C ASP A 589 -21.07 37.49 73.51
N PHE A 590 -20.94 36.96 72.29
CA PHE A 590 -21.66 37.38 71.09
C PHE A 590 -22.16 36.20 70.25
N ALA A 591 -23.21 36.47 69.47
CA ALA A 591 -23.62 35.64 68.34
C ALA A 591 -23.22 36.33 67.01
N VAL A 592 -22.97 35.52 65.97
CA VAL A 592 -22.88 35.99 64.58
C VAL A 592 -24.25 35.87 63.94
N LEU A 593 -24.67 36.93 63.24
CA LEU A 593 -25.91 37.04 62.50
C LEU A 593 -25.58 37.06 61.00
N GLU A 594 -26.01 36.02 60.29
CA GLU A 594 -25.78 35.84 58.86
C GLU A 594 -27.14 35.88 58.12
N PRO A 595 -27.65 37.09 57.80
CA PRO A 595 -28.84 37.22 56.98
C PRO A 595 -28.58 36.77 55.52
N ILE A 596 -29.65 36.34 54.88
CA ILE A 596 -29.70 35.90 53.49
C ILE A 596 -30.74 36.76 52.78
N ASP A 597 -30.36 37.30 51.61
CA ASP A 597 -31.34 37.83 50.67
C ASP A 597 -31.68 36.78 49.61
N LEU A 598 -32.89 36.87 49.05
CA LEU A 598 -33.34 36.02 47.94
C LEU A 598 -33.06 36.68 46.59
N ASP A 599 -33.19 38.01 46.55
CA ASP A 599 -32.67 38.93 45.55
C ASP A 599 -31.23 38.60 45.09
N GLY A 600 -30.88 39.02 43.88
CA GLY A 600 -29.56 38.80 43.32
C GLY A 600 -28.45 39.52 44.08
N PRO A 601 -27.17 39.18 43.76
CA PRO A 601 -26.00 39.74 44.44
C PRO A 601 -25.85 41.25 44.26
N ASP A 602 -26.61 41.85 43.34
CA ASP A 602 -26.64 43.29 43.11
C ASP A 602 -27.82 44.04 43.76
N ASN A 603 -28.84 43.33 44.26
CA ASN A 603 -29.95 43.94 45.00
C ASN A 603 -29.84 43.76 46.53
N GLY A 604 -29.31 42.61 47.01
CA GLY A 604 -29.12 42.35 48.45
C GLY A 604 -27.92 43.08 49.10
N PRO A 605 -26.87 42.37 49.57
CA PRO A 605 -25.81 42.96 50.41
C PRO A 605 -24.96 44.01 49.66
N PRO A 606 -24.29 44.97 50.36
CA PRO A 606 -24.10 45.02 51.81
C PRO A 606 -25.34 45.47 52.60
N PHE A 607 -25.59 44.77 53.70
CA PHE A 607 -26.70 45.02 54.61
C PHE A 607 -26.36 46.09 55.67
N GLN A 608 -27.33 46.97 55.94
CA GLN A 608 -27.30 47.87 57.09
C GLN A 608 -28.13 47.27 58.24
N PHE A 609 -27.51 47.17 59.41
CA PHE A 609 -28.10 46.57 60.61
C PHE A 609 -28.45 47.65 61.64
N LEU A 610 -29.70 47.66 62.11
CA LEU A 610 -30.23 48.63 63.06
C LEU A 610 -30.83 47.91 64.27
N LEU A 611 -30.33 48.21 65.47
CA LEU A 611 -30.85 47.66 66.73
C LEU A 611 -31.98 48.55 67.28
N ASP A 612 -33.11 47.95 67.67
CA ASP A 612 -34.21 48.71 68.27
C ASP A 612 -33.82 49.29 69.64
N ASN A 613 -34.28 50.52 69.92
CA ASN A 613 -33.92 51.24 71.15
C ASN A 613 -34.47 50.59 72.44
N SER A 614 -35.42 49.67 72.34
CA SER A 614 -35.82 48.78 73.45
C SER A 614 -34.68 47.87 73.92
N SER A 615 -33.85 47.38 73.00
CA SER A 615 -32.75 46.44 73.25
C SER A 615 -31.38 47.10 73.42
N SER A 616 -31.24 48.38 73.05
CA SER A 616 -29.99 49.16 73.11
C SER A 616 -29.33 49.22 74.49
N LYS A 617 -30.06 48.94 75.57
CA LYS A 617 -29.54 48.90 76.95
C LYS A 617 -28.76 47.62 77.29
N LEU A 618 -29.08 46.50 76.65
CA LEU A 618 -28.51 45.18 76.95
C LEU A 618 -27.57 44.68 75.84
N TRP A 619 -27.75 45.16 74.62
CA TRP A 619 -27.10 44.63 73.42
C TRP A 619 -26.31 45.72 72.65
N THR A 620 -25.28 45.29 71.92
CA THR A 620 -24.70 46.02 70.78
C THR A 620 -24.81 45.17 69.52
N LEU A 621 -25.01 45.85 68.39
CA LEU A 621 -25.10 45.24 67.08
C LEU A 621 -24.08 45.92 66.18
N GLU A 622 -23.05 45.19 65.78
CA GLU A 622 -21.89 45.69 65.02
C GLU A 622 -21.87 45.00 63.65
N SER A 623 -21.94 45.74 62.54
CA SER A 623 -21.75 45.15 61.21
C SER A 623 -20.26 44.79 61.03
N GLN A 624 -19.98 43.56 60.60
CA GLN A 624 -18.63 43.03 60.49
C GLN A 624 -18.07 43.23 59.07
N ASP A 625 -18.70 42.58 58.09
CA ASP A 625 -18.23 42.50 56.70
C ASP A 625 -19.26 43.06 55.70
N GLY A 626 -20.27 43.79 56.18
CA GLY A 626 -21.45 44.18 55.39
C GLY A 626 -22.40 43.02 55.04
N LYS A 627 -21.95 41.76 55.03
CA LYS A 627 -22.83 40.58 54.91
C LYS A 627 -23.29 40.01 56.26
N ARG A 628 -22.61 40.36 57.35
CA ARG A 628 -22.79 39.76 58.67
C ARG A 628 -22.74 40.80 59.77
N ALA A 629 -23.44 40.56 60.86
CA ALA A 629 -23.37 41.36 62.07
C ALA A 629 -23.02 40.53 63.30
N ILE A 630 -22.45 41.18 64.30
CA ILE A 630 -22.11 40.62 65.60
C ILE A 630 -23.11 41.20 66.61
N LEU A 631 -23.93 40.34 67.21
CA LEU A 631 -24.83 40.68 68.30
C LEU A 631 -24.15 40.33 69.63
N ARG A 632 -23.57 41.33 70.30
CA ARG A 632 -22.85 41.19 71.57
C ARG A 632 -23.70 41.68 72.75
N GLN A 633 -23.62 41.01 73.89
CA GLN A 633 -24.21 41.52 75.13
C GLN A 633 -23.30 42.58 75.78
N ARG A 634 -23.87 43.66 76.33
CA ARG A 634 -23.07 44.73 76.98
C ARG A 634 -22.49 44.33 78.34
N HIS A 635 -23.18 43.43 79.02
CA HIS A 635 -22.89 42.93 80.36
C HIS A 635 -23.29 41.45 80.40
N ASN A 636 -22.71 40.65 81.31
CA ASN A 636 -23.14 39.26 81.50
C ASN A 636 -24.63 39.20 81.84
N LEU A 637 -25.44 38.67 80.92
CA LEU A 637 -26.86 38.48 81.11
C LEU A 637 -27.14 37.19 81.92
N ASN A 638 -28.31 37.13 82.54
CA ASN A 638 -28.76 35.91 83.22
C ASN A 638 -29.14 34.86 82.18
N TYR A 639 -28.96 33.58 82.49
CA TYR A 639 -29.37 32.50 81.59
C TYR A 639 -30.90 32.50 81.39
N ASN A 640 -31.35 32.96 80.23
CA ASN A 640 -32.74 33.17 79.88
C ASN A 640 -32.90 33.39 78.36
N TYR A 641 -34.15 33.41 77.91
CA TYR A 641 -34.54 33.93 76.59
C TYR A 641 -34.68 35.46 76.64
N TYR A 642 -34.20 36.12 75.58
CA TYR A 642 -34.28 37.57 75.36
C TYR A 642 -34.80 37.86 73.96
N SER A 643 -35.89 38.62 73.86
CA SER A 643 -36.39 39.11 72.57
C SER A 643 -35.63 40.36 72.15
N VAL A 644 -34.95 40.30 71.00
CA VAL A 644 -34.13 41.40 70.48
C VAL A 644 -34.68 41.84 69.10
N PRO A 645 -35.42 42.95 69.02
CA PRO A 645 -35.87 43.49 67.74
C PRO A 645 -34.71 44.17 67.01
N ILE A 646 -34.51 43.77 65.77
CA ILE A 646 -33.58 44.38 64.82
C ILE A 646 -34.31 44.73 63.52
N GLN A 647 -33.79 45.69 62.78
CA GLN A 647 -34.15 45.95 61.39
C GLN A 647 -32.91 45.71 60.54
N ILE A 648 -33.07 44.91 59.49
CA ILE A 648 -32.03 44.66 58.49
C ILE A 648 -32.51 45.29 57.18
N GLN A 649 -31.62 46.04 56.55
CA GLN A 649 -31.83 46.79 55.32
C GLN A 649 -30.79 46.35 54.29
N ASP A 650 -31.18 46.25 53.03
CA ASP A 650 -30.29 45.93 51.90
C ASP A 650 -29.41 47.13 51.48
N ARG A 651 -28.78 47.06 50.31
CA ARG A 651 -28.01 48.19 49.75
C ARG A 651 -28.86 49.33 49.17
N HIS A 652 -30.15 49.10 48.87
CA HIS A 652 -31.03 50.01 48.14
C HIS A 652 -32.02 50.77 49.05
N GLY A 653 -32.21 50.30 50.28
CA GLY A 653 -33.09 50.86 51.28
C GLY A 653 -34.28 49.96 51.66
N PHE A 654 -34.48 48.82 51.01
CA PHE A 654 -35.57 47.89 51.35
C PHE A 654 -35.21 47.13 52.64
N SER A 655 -36.18 46.92 53.55
CA SER A 655 -35.85 46.46 54.90
C SER A 655 -36.97 45.71 55.62
N ALA A 656 -36.55 44.71 56.39
CA ALA A 656 -37.41 43.87 57.23
C ALA A 656 -37.10 44.09 58.72
N LYS A 657 -38.13 43.96 59.56
CA LYS A 657 -37.99 43.94 61.02
C LYS A 657 -38.11 42.51 61.52
N HIS A 658 -37.07 42.05 62.21
CA HIS A 658 -36.97 40.71 62.79
C HIS A 658 -36.87 40.81 64.30
N VAL A 659 -37.57 39.91 65.01
CA VAL A 659 -37.42 39.77 66.46
C VAL A 659 -36.67 38.47 66.70
N LEU A 660 -35.42 38.58 67.16
CA LEU A 660 -34.58 37.45 67.48
C LEU A 660 -34.93 36.92 68.88
N SER A 661 -35.11 35.61 68.99
CA SER A 661 -35.19 34.87 70.24
C SER A 661 -33.77 34.46 70.63
N VAL A 662 -33.10 35.29 71.44
CA VAL A 662 -31.73 35.06 71.87
C VAL A 662 -31.73 34.27 73.18
N ARG A 663 -31.32 33.01 73.15
CA ARG A 663 -31.13 32.18 74.35
C ARG A 663 -29.68 32.29 74.83
N VAL A 664 -29.50 32.76 76.06
CA VAL A 664 -28.19 32.86 76.73
C VAL A 664 -28.05 31.66 77.68
N CYS A 665 -27.01 30.85 77.49
CA CYS A 665 -26.83 29.58 78.16
C CYS A 665 -25.42 29.42 78.76
N ASP A 666 -25.33 28.63 79.83
CA ASP A 666 -24.07 28.09 80.34
C ASP A 666 -23.73 26.82 79.52
N CYS A 667 -22.97 27.00 78.45
CA CYS A 667 -22.59 25.94 77.52
C CYS A 667 -21.21 26.19 76.91
N THR A 668 -20.60 25.13 76.39
CA THR A 668 -19.41 25.17 75.53
C THR A 668 -19.76 25.04 74.05
N THR A 669 -20.86 24.36 73.69
CA THR A 669 -21.38 24.31 72.32
C THR A 669 -22.89 24.62 72.24
N PRO A 670 -23.41 25.21 71.13
CA PRO A 670 -24.82 25.60 71.01
C PRO A 670 -25.85 24.47 71.16
N THR A 671 -25.43 23.21 71.00
CA THR A 671 -26.27 22.00 71.14
C THR A 671 -26.42 21.54 72.60
N GLU A 672 -25.56 21.99 73.51
CA GLU A 672 -25.65 21.72 74.96
C GLU A 672 -26.69 22.62 75.65
N CYS A 673 -27.00 23.78 75.07
CA CYS A 673 -27.95 24.75 75.62
C CYS A 673 -29.37 24.17 75.74
N ARG A 674 -29.73 23.69 76.94
CA ARG A 674 -31.04 23.14 77.30
C ARG A 674 -31.68 23.95 78.42
N MET A 675 -32.51 24.91 78.05
CA MET A 675 -33.34 25.66 79.00
C MET A 675 -34.68 24.95 79.25
N ALA A 676 -35.19 25.03 80.48
CA ALA A 676 -36.56 24.61 80.78
C ALA A 676 -37.55 25.63 80.21
N VAL A 677 -38.48 25.18 79.37
CA VAL A 677 -39.52 26.04 78.79
C VAL A 677 -40.41 26.58 79.91
N LYS A 678 -40.55 27.91 79.97
CA LYS A 678 -41.48 28.58 80.87
C LYS A 678 -42.85 28.58 80.20
N GLU A 679 -43.83 27.89 80.78
CA GLU A 679 -45.22 27.97 80.33
C GLU A 679 -45.77 29.39 80.58
N GLU A 680 -45.93 30.19 79.52
CA GLU A 680 -46.84 31.33 79.57
C GLU A 680 -48.29 30.82 79.55
N ARG A 681 -49.10 31.32 80.49
CA ARG A 681 -50.52 31.01 80.59
C ARG A 681 -51.35 32.04 79.81
N ASP A 682 -52.58 31.63 79.49
CA ASP A 682 -53.69 32.49 79.08
C ASP A 682 -53.62 33.13 77.68
N ALA A 683 -53.50 32.27 76.66
CA ALA A 683 -54.33 32.40 75.47
C ALA A 683 -55.30 31.20 75.39
N LYS A 684 -56.58 31.43 75.10
CA LYS A 684 -57.62 30.40 75.12
C LYS A 684 -57.30 29.27 74.12
N PRO A 685 -57.45 27.98 74.49
CA PRO A 685 -57.28 26.90 73.54
C PRO A 685 -58.43 26.91 72.52
N ASN A 686 -58.12 27.35 71.30
CA ASN A 686 -58.86 26.85 70.14
C ASN A 686 -58.74 25.32 70.17
N ILE A 687 -59.86 24.61 69.96
CA ILE A 687 -59.90 23.14 70.07
C ILE A 687 -59.18 22.55 68.86
N ILE A 688 -57.86 22.39 68.97
CA ILE A 688 -57.04 21.69 67.98
C ILE A 688 -57.43 20.22 68.06
N LEU A 689 -58.27 19.80 67.11
CA LEU A 689 -58.72 18.43 66.95
C LEU A 689 -57.49 17.55 66.74
N GLY A 690 -57.12 16.75 67.74
CA GLY A 690 -55.89 15.96 67.71
C GLY A 690 -55.85 15.02 66.50
N LYS A 691 -54.66 14.64 66.03
CA LYS A 691 -54.49 13.84 64.80
C LYS A 691 -55.33 12.55 64.78
N TRP A 692 -55.53 11.92 65.95
CA TRP A 692 -56.43 10.76 66.13
C TRP A 692 -57.92 11.10 66.02
N ALA A 693 -58.35 12.30 66.41
CA ALA A 693 -59.73 12.77 66.26
C ALA A 693 -60.01 13.27 64.83
N ILE A 694 -59.01 13.82 64.12
CA ILE A 694 -59.09 14.04 62.67
C ILE A 694 -59.21 12.69 61.96
N LEU A 695 -58.38 11.70 62.30
CA LEU A 695 -58.50 10.33 61.78
C LEU A 695 -59.87 9.71 62.08
N ALA A 696 -60.41 9.88 63.29
CA ALA A 696 -61.74 9.39 63.64
C ALA A 696 -62.87 10.11 62.86
N MET A 697 -62.75 11.41 62.62
CA MET A 697 -63.71 12.17 61.81
C MET A 697 -63.61 11.85 60.31
N VAL A 698 -62.41 11.56 59.78
CA VAL A 698 -62.20 11.11 58.40
C VAL A 698 -62.64 9.67 58.22
N LEU A 699 -62.37 8.78 59.18
CA LEU A 699 -62.85 7.39 59.15
C LEU A 699 -64.38 7.34 59.31
N GLY A 700 -64.94 8.20 60.17
CA GLY A 700 -66.39 8.35 60.37
C GLY A 700 -67.10 8.94 59.16
N SER A 701 -66.54 9.98 58.52
CA SER A 701 -67.11 10.54 57.29
C SER A 701 -66.96 9.57 56.12
N ALA A 702 -65.85 8.83 56.00
CA ALA A 702 -65.69 7.74 55.04
C ALA A 702 -66.72 6.62 55.25
N LEU A 703 -66.98 6.22 56.51
CA LEU A 703 -68.04 5.24 56.84
C LEU A 703 -69.42 5.75 56.44
N LEU A 704 -69.74 7.01 56.76
CA LEU A 704 -71.03 7.63 56.44
C LEU A 704 -71.21 7.83 54.94
N LEU A 705 -70.15 8.16 54.21
CA LEU A 705 -70.13 8.26 52.74
C LEU A 705 -70.24 6.87 52.08
N CYS A 706 -69.61 5.83 52.65
CA CYS A 706 -69.83 4.44 52.23
C CYS A 706 -71.29 3.99 52.47
N ILE A 707 -71.90 4.36 53.60
CA ILE A 707 -73.32 4.07 53.88
C ILE A 707 -74.22 4.78 52.85
N LEU A 708 -73.96 6.05 52.55
CA LEU A 708 -74.66 6.78 51.47
C LEU A 708 -74.48 6.10 50.10
N PHE A 709 -73.28 5.62 49.79
CA PHE A 709 -73.02 4.86 48.55
C PHE A 709 -73.81 3.54 48.51
N THR A 710 -73.91 2.81 49.63
CA THR A 710 -74.74 1.60 49.71
C THR A 710 -76.23 1.89 49.56
N CYS A 711 -76.72 3.07 49.97
CA CYS A 711 -78.10 3.50 49.70
C CYS A 711 -78.32 3.84 48.22
N PHE A 712 -77.37 4.48 47.55
CA PHE A 712 -77.49 4.86 46.13
C PHE A 712 -77.32 3.70 45.14
N CYS A 713 -76.54 2.67 45.49
CA CYS A 713 -76.18 1.57 44.58
C CYS A 713 -77.10 0.33 44.64
N VAL A 714 -78.24 0.36 45.36
CA VAL A 714 -79.20 -0.76 45.35
C VAL A 714 -80.04 -0.82 44.07
N THR A 715 -80.14 0.28 43.30
CA THR A 715 -80.85 0.32 42.01
C THR A 715 -79.93 0.52 40.80
N THR A 716 -78.94 -0.38 40.61
CA THR A 716 -78.62 -0.98 39.29
C THR A 716 -77.54 -2.06 39.35
N THR A 717 -77.94 -3.32 39.25
CA THR A 717 -77.11 -4.43 38.76
C THR A 717 -76.80 -4.24 37.26
N LYS A 718 -75.68 -4.70 36.66
CA LYS A 718 -74.62 -5.63 37.11
C LYS A 718 -73.35 -5.48 36.23
N ARG A 719 -72.16 -5.49 36.87
CA ARG A 719 -70.97 -6.36 36.65
C ARG A 719 -70.36 -6.62 35.24
N THR A 720 -69.05 -6.90 35.03
CA THR A 720 -67.68 -6.68 35.65
C THR A 720 -66.73 -7.78 35.11
N VAL A 721 -65.39 -7.72 35.05
CA VAL A 721 -64.33 -6.69 34.90
C VAL A 721 -62.98 -7.43 35.05
N LYS A 722 -61.96 -7.12 34.23
CA LYS A 722 -60.52 -7.41 34.48
C LYS A 722 -59.72 -6.17 34.04
N LYS A 723 -58.92 -5.48 34.87
CA LYS A 723 -57.81 -5.86 35.80
C LYS A 723 -56.52 -6.25 35.06
N CYS A 724 -55.31 -5.83 35.49
CA CYS A 724 -54.89 -5.43 36.85
C CYS A 724 -53.81 -4.31 36.92
N PHE A 725 -53.64 -3.73 38.12
CA PHE A 725 -52.54 -2.87 38.64
C PHE A 725 -51.35 -3.73 39.20
N PRO A 726 -50.22 -3.18 39.75
CA PRO A 726 -49.83 -1.77 39.98
C PRO A 726 -48.39 -1.33 39.60
N ASP A 727 -48.12 -0.05 39.86
CA ASP A 727 -46.87 0.74 39.91
C ASP A 727 -46.03 0.42 41.21
N ASP A 728 -44.92 1.08 41.64
CA ASP A 728 -44.40 2.43 41.34
C ASP A 728 -42.90 2.69 41.75
N VAL A 729 -42.32 3.76 41.18
CA VAL A 729 -41.22 4.70 41.59
C VAL A 729 -40.12 4.36 42.62
N ALA A 730 -38.85 4.65 42.24
CA ALA A 730 -37.86 5.54 42.94
C ALA A 730 -36.47 5.53 42.23
N GLN A 731 -35.51 6.46 42.40
CA GLN A 731 -35.39 7.94 42.36
C GLN A 731 -33.88 8.29 42.65
N GLN A 732 -33.41 9.49 42.27
CA GLN A 732 -32.23 10.24 42.81
C GLN A 732 -30.77 10.01 42.32
N ASN A 733 -30.29 11.02 41.56
CA ASN A 733 -29.13 11.92 41.83
C ASN A 733 -27.63 11.47 41.82
N LEU A 734 -26.92 11.98 40.79
CA LEU A 734 -25.69 12.82 40.83
C LEU A 734 -24.47 12.47 41.71
N ILE A 735 -23.30 12.37 41.05
CA ILE A 735 -22.03 13.09 41.37
C ILE A 735 -21.10 13.07 40.13
N VAL A 736 -20.16 14.02 40.02
CA VAL A 736 -19.22 14.16 38.88
C VAL A 736 -17.78 14.28 39.38
N SER A 737 -16.86 13.43 38.89
CA SER A 737 -15.52 13.84 38.41
C SER A 737 -14.62 12.68 37.92
N ASN A 738 -14.09 12.87 36.71
CA ASN A 738 -12.73 12.61 36.17
C ASN A 738 -11.79 11.63 36.92
N THR A 739 -11.26 10.61 36.22
CA THR A 739 -9.83 10.50 35.75
C THR A 739 -9.53 9.18 35.02
N GLU A 740 -8.48 9.18 34.19
CA GLU A 740 -7.64 8.04 33.72
C GLU A 740 -8.26 6.78 33.04
N GLY A 741 -7.78 6.50 31.82
CA GLY A 741 -7.45 5.13 31.38
C GLY A 741 -5.92 4.89 31.52
N PRO A 742 -5.31 3.82 30.94
CA PRO A 742 -5.80 2.98 29.84
C PRO A 742 -5.60 1.44 30.00
N GLY A 743 -6.04 0.66 29.00
CA GLY A 743 -5.68 -0.76 28.80
C GLY A 743 -6.41 -1.78 29.68
N GLU A 744 -6.37 -3.09 29.44
CA GLU A 744 -5.98 -3.87 28.24
C GLU A 744 -6.60 -5.30 28.38
N GLU A 745 -6.43 -6.18 27.38
CA GLU A 745 -6.79 -7.62 27.35
C GLU A 745 -8.30 -7.98 27.36
N VAL A 746 -8.91 -8.63 26.34
CA VAL A 746 -8.64 -9.89 25.59
C VAL A 746 -9.37 -11.11 26.18
N THR A 747 -10.55 -11.44 25.62
CA THR A 747 -10.90 -12.76 25.02
C THR A 747 -12.38 -12.84 24.63
N GLU A 748 -12.67 -13.17 23.36
CA GLU A 748 -13.98 -13.71 22.96
C GLU A 748 -13.97 -15.24 23.01
N ALA A 749 -15.13 -15.87 23.29
CA ALA A 749 -15.26 -17.33 23.43
C ALA A 749 -15.97 -17.98 22.23
N ASN A 750 -15.42 -19.09 21.74
CA ASN A 750 -15.89 -19.77 20.54
C ASN A 750 -17.11 -20.70 20.77
N ILE A 751 -18.16 -20.47 19.98
CA ILE A 751 -18.98 -21.43 19.21
C ILE A 751 -19.01 -22.92 19.68
N ARG A 752 -20.19 -23.44 20.09
CA ARG A 752 -20.89 -24.62 19.49
C ARG A 752 -22.16 -25.08 20.25
N LEU A 753 -23.31 -25.09 19.53
CA LEU A 753 -24.13 -26.27 19.09
C LEU A 753 -24.14 -27.58 19.94
N PRO A 754 -25.20 -28.46 19.89
CA PRO A 754 -26.48 -28.40 19.10
C PRO A 754 -27.78 -29.01 19.76
N THR A 755 -28.86 -29.09 18.96
CA THR A 755 -29.98 -30.10 18.95
C THR A 755 -31.00 -30.26 20.10
N GLN A 756 -32.30 -30.18 19.74
CA GLN A 756 -33.34 -31.25 19.78
C GLN A 756 -34.64 -30.68 19.11
N THR A 757 -35.14 -31.15 17.96
CA THR A 757 -35.91 -32.38 17.62
C THR A 757 -37.33 -32.50 18.19
N ALA A 758 -38.35 -32.25 17.35
CA ALA A 758 -39.66 -32.90 17.37
C ALA A 758 -40.33 -32.81 15.98
N ASN A 759 -41.04 -33.86 15.55
CA ASN A 759 -41.80 -33.92 14.27
C ASN A 759 -43.31 -33.70 14.52
N ILE A 760 -44.09 -33.48 13.44
CA ILE A 760 -45.23 -34.33 13.04
C ILE A 760 -45.79 -33.90 11.65
N CYS A 761 -46.44 -34.85 10.99
CA CYS A 761 -46.99 -34.85 9.62
C CYS A 761 -48.22 -33.90 9.43
N ASP A 762 -48.92 -33.76 8.29
CA ASP A 762 -49.03 -34.59 7.07
C ASP A 762 -49.75 -33.87 5.87
N THR A 763 -49.86 -34.57 4.73
CA THR A 763 -50.91 -34.50 3.66
C THR A 763 -51.06 -33.32 2.65
N SER A 764 -50.75 -33.66 1.38
CA SER A 764 -51.61 -33.63 0.16
C SER A 764 -52.04 -32.33 -0.59
N MET A 765 -51.80 -32.33 -1.92
CA MET A 765 -52.74 -32.13 -3.08
C MET A 765 -53.76 -30.94 -3.14
N SER A 766 -54.19 -30.38 -4.29
CA SER A 766 -53.74 -30.40 -5.71
C SER A 766 -54.62 -29.52 -6.64
N VAL A 767 -54.03 -28.85 -7.65
CA VAL A 767 -54.54 -28.59 -9.04
C VAL A 767 -55.90 -27.86 -9.30
N GLY A 768 -55.87 -26.90 -10.26
CA GLY A 768 -57.04 -26.39 -11.03
C GLY A 768 -57.48 -24.96 -10.66
N THR A 769 -58.00 -24.08 -11.53
CA THR A 769 -58.51 -24.17 -12.94
C THR A 769 -58.67 -22.72 -13.51
N LEU A 770 -58.81 -22.35 -14.81
CA LEU A 770 -58.21 -22.69 -16.12
C LEU A 770 -59.14 -22.12 -17.24
N GLY A 771 -58.74 -21.05 -17.97
CA GLY A 771 -59.47 -20.51 -19.14
C GLY A 771 -59.60 -18.97 -19.16
N GLY A 772 -59.71 -18.28 -20.32
CA GLY A 772 -59.56 -18.74 -21.71
C GLY A 772 -59.96 -17.71 -22.80
N GLN A 773 -59.48 -17.94 -24.04
CA GLN A 773 -60.03 -17.59 -25.38
C GLN A 773 -60.39 -16.12 -25.79
N GLY A 774 -60.12 -15.82 -27.09
CA GLY A 774 -60.66 -14.67 -27.85
C GLY A 774 -59.59 -13.93 -28.69
N ILE A 775 -59.37 -14.06 -30.02
CA ILE A 775 -60.17 -14.23 -31.26
C ILE A 775 -60.48 -12.89 -31.98
N LYS A 776 -59.99 -12.75 -33.23
CA LYS A 776 -60.36 -11.75 -34.29
C LYS A 776 -59.93 -10.28 -34.06
N THR A 777 -59.74 -9.39 -35.07
CA THR A 777 -59.66 -9.46 -36.55
C THR A 777 -59.18 -8.13 -37.18
N GLN A 778 -58.53 -8.19 -38.37
CA GLN A 778 -58.65 -7.24 -39.52
C GLN A 778 -58.24 -5.74 -39.28
N GLN A 779 -57.88 -4.91 -40.28
CA GLN A 779 -57.68 -5.14 -41.73
C GLN A 779 -56.69 -4.15 -42.39
N SER A 780 -55.98 -4.64 -43.40
CA SER A 780 -55.62 -4.02 -44.71
C SER A 780 -55.05 -2.59 -44.84
N PHE A 781 -53.90 -2.54 -45.54
CA PHE A 781 -53.60 -1.68 -46.71
C PHE A 781 -54.06 -0.21 -46.76
N GLU A 782 -53.09 0.68 -46.98
CA GLU A 782 -53.00 1.32 -48.31
C GLU A 782 -51.54 1.63 -48.70
N MET A 783 -51.32 1.95 -49.98
CA MET A 783 -50.05 2.44 -50.55
C MET A 783 -50.29 3.83 -51.16
N VAL A 784 -49.25 4.67 -51.29
CA VAL A 784 -48.82 5.34 -52.55
C VAL A 784 -47.82 6.50 -52.32
N LYS A 785 -46.97 6.69 -53.34
CA LYS A 785 -45.96 7.72 -53.64
C LYS A 785 -46.15 9.17 -53.12
N GLY A 786 -45.00 9.81 -52.84
CA GLY A 786 -44.69 11.21 -53.20
C GLY A 786 -44.79 12.26 -52.07
N GLY A 787 -44.06 13.37 -52.08
CA GLY A 787 -42.88 13.74 -52.91
C GLY A 787 -42.72 15.26 -53.15
N HIS A 788 -41.50 15.78 -52.97
CA HIS A 788 -41.02 17.13 -53.39
C HIS A 788 -41.65 18.37 -52.70
N THR A 789 -41.10 19.61 -52.70
CA THR A 789 -39.72 20.21 -52.66
C THR A 789 -39.88 21.73 -52.38
N LEU A 790 -38.84 22.42 -51.89
CA LEU A 790 -38.43 23.83 -52.09
C LEU A 790 -37.47 24.21 -50.94
N GLU A 791 -36.32 24.88 -51.05
CA GLU A 791 -35.36 25.18 -52.17
C GLU A 791 -34.00 25.60 -51.48
N SER A 792 -32.87 26.03 -52.07
CA SER A 792 -32.52 26.53 -53.42
C SER A 792 -31.01 26.34 -53.78
N HIS A 793 -30.68 26.71 -55.02
CA HIS A 793 -29.43 27.22 -55.63
C HIS A 793 -28.09 27.29 -54.85
N LYS A 794 -26.92 26.91 -55.39
CA LYS A 794 -26.42 26.57 -56.77
C LYS A 794 -25.15 25.67 -56.70
N GLY A 795 -24.61 25.05 -57.76
CA GLY A 795 -25.08 24.91 -59.15
C GLY A 795 -23.99 24.97 -60.26
N GLY A 796 -23.29 23.87 -60.56
CA GLY A 796 -22.34 23.68 -61.70
C GLY A 796 -21.27 22.60 -61.37
N VAL A 797 -21.06 21.42 -62.02
CA VAL A 797 -21.35 20.85 -63.37
C VAL A 797 -20.38 21.36 -64.46
N LEU A 798 -19.68 20.57 -65.31
CA LEU A 798 -19.65 19.11 -65.69
C LEU A 798 -18.34 18.40 -65.21
N GLY A 799 -18.04 17.10 -65.45
CA GLY A 799 -18.83 15.93 -65.92
C GLY A 799 -18.06 14.91 -66.82
N ALA A 800 -18.55 13.66 -66.91
CA ALA A 800 -18.19 12.53 -67.82
C ALA A 800 -16.76 11.90 -67.70
N ALA A 801 -16.52 10.59 -67.93
CA ALA A 801 -17.38 9.38 -68.08
C ALA A 801 -16.55 8.07 -67.87
N GLU A 802 -17.22 6.90 -67.87
CA GLU A 802 -16.67 5.52 -67.76
C GLU A 802 -16.00 5.00 -69.08
N PRO A 803 -15.65 3.69 -69.22
CA PRO A 803 -14.68 2.86 -68.46
C PRO A 803 -13.66 2.15 -69.39
N GLY A 804 -12.70 1.38 -68.86
CA GLY A 804 -11.82 0.54 -69.70
C GLY A 804 -11.10 -0.61 -68.98
N ARG A 805 -11.27 -1.85 -69.48
CA ARG A 805 -10.36 -2.99 -69.22
C ARG A 805 -9.23 -3.00 -70.26
N TYR A 806 -8.05 -3.48 -69.90
CA TYR A 806 -7.43 -4.70 -70.45
C TYR A 806 -6.06 -4.96 -69.77
N ALA A 807 -5.51 -6.16 -69.93
CA ALA A 807 -4.21 -6.57 -69.40
C ALA A 807 -3.32 -7.07 -70.55
N TYR A 808 -1.98 -6.96 -70.44
CA TYR A 808 -1.00 -7.97 -70.88
C TYR A 808 0.48 -7.52 -70.67
N THR A 809 1.37 -8.46 -70.33
CA THR A 809 2.85 -8.52 -70.66
C THR A 809 3.79 -7.36 -70.24
N ASP A 810 5.12 -7.50 -70.27
CA ASP A 810 6.03 -8.57 -69.79
C ASP A 810 7.51 -8.05 -69.81
N TRP A 811 8.41 -8.74 -69.08
CA TRP A 811 9.87 -8.86 -69.29
C TRP A 811 10.72 -7.76 -69.96
N GLN A 812 11.70 -7.22 -69.20
CA GLN A 812 13.17 -7.21 -69.43
C GLN A 812 13.81 -6.13 -68.51
N THR A 813 14.72 -6.39 -67.57
CA THR A 813 16.05 -7.03 -67.65
C THR A 813 17.06 -6.26 -68.52
N PHE A 814 17.95 -5.48 -67.88
CA PHE A 814 19.28 -5.13 -68.42
C PHE A 814 20.31 -4.93 -67.30
N THR A 815 21.60 -4.93 -67.66
CA THR A 815 22.73 -5.23 -66.75
C THR A 815 23.57 -4.03 -66.28
N GLN A 816 24.29 -4.24 -65.17
CA GLN A 816 25.68 -3.83 -64.82
C GLN A 816 26.56 -3.20 -65.95
N PRO A 817 27.64 -2.40 -65.67
CA PRO A 817 28.65 -2.69 -64.62
C PRO A 817 29.58 -1.57 -64.04
N ARG A 818 30.44 -1.96 -63.05
CA ARG A 818 31.85 -1.48 -62.80
C ARG A 818 32.10 -0.01 -62.32
N LEU A 819 33.23 0.38 -61.70
CA LEU A 819 34.29 -0.25 -60.86
C LEU A 819 35.14 0.86 -60.18
N GLY A 820 35.68 0.65 -58.97
CA GLY A 820 36.77 1.47 -58.37
C GLY A 820 36.39 2.87 -57.85
N GLU A 821 37.24 3.59 -57.11
CA GLU A 821 38.47 3.20 -56.38
C GLU A 821 38.77 4.22 -55.23
N GLU A 822 39.93 4.16 -54.58
CA GLU A 822 40.30 4.85 -53.32
C GLU A 822 40.19 6.40 -53.28
N SER A 823 40.02 7.03 -52.09
CA SER A 823 41.16 7.60 -51.31
C SER A 823 40.80 8.62 -50.18
N ILE A 824 41.19 8.27 -48.93
CA ILE A 824 41.95 9.06 -47.93
C ILE A 824 41.61 10.56 -47.63
N ARG A 825 41.25 10.81 -46.34
CA ARG A 825 41.37 12.04 -45.50
C ARG A 825 40.57 13.31 -45.85
N GLY A 826 39.77 13.75 -44.88
CA GLY A 826 39.41 15.16 -44.63
C GLY A 826 39.19 15.41 -43.14
N HIS A 827 39.83 16.43 -42.55
CA HIS A 827 39.74 16.73 -41.12
C HIS A 827 38.70 17.81 -40.79
N THR A 828 37.96 17.56 -39.70
CA THR A 828 37.43 18.50 -38.69
C THR A 828 37.48 20.02 -38.97
N LEU A 829 36.33 20.70 -38.92
CA LEU A 829 36.07 22.05 -38.33
C LEU A 829 34.54 22.31 -38.37
N ILE A 830 33.82 22.22 -37.25
CA ILE A 830 33.40 23.31 -36.33
C ILE A 830 32.34 24.29 -36.88
N LYS A 831 31.15 24.27 -36.24
CA LYS A 831 30.03 25.24 -36.22
C LYS A 831 29.22 25.44 -37.52
N ASN A 832 27.92 25.75 -37.45
CA ASN A 832 27.02 25.86 -36.28
C ASN A 832 26.05 24.67 -36.22
#